data_AF-A0A7S0E717-F1
#
_entry.id   AF-A0A7S0E717-F1
#
_cell.length_a   1.000
_cell.length_b   1.000
_cell.length_c   1.000
_cell.angle_alpha   90.00
_cell.angle_beta   90.00
_cell.angle_gamma   90.00
#
_symmetry.space_group_name_H-M   'P 1'
#
loop_
_entity.id
_entity.type
_entity.pdbx_description
1 polymer ?
#
loop_
_entity_poly.entity_id
_entity_poly.type
_entity_poly.pdbx_seq_one_letter_code
_entity_poly.pdbx_strand_id
1 'polypeptide(L)'
;MNVMVVRTRRAGGGEGERARVSSLCEVEASILEKHWGAFDLARMMERCALSCCVEDDEDGLVGFASFHHAPLVGDFKPSMWIEDVKRMWNVNAGEDDDIDYSNTLVLNFFHSEHAYEEVALNEVLKMAFNTFPQVEHVLLFVPINIPLFKPLLGNFEPLVLQADVKANYGCYHVKLKEVVGEVVVRLAMVEDHDDLMPIFKAQNEDADAYGEFFLAQMIQSQDDTNKALVVELNGKAVGILGVTGDMSLAALQEAFELETYDYLVQGYEEAAVKLHEDHVAREKMRREEHERQVREMLEEARRAAREEVEEEYSQMMDERADKQAEEDADKTEEELEAEEKEREEMFEQELAHRVAIAEEEALMEIGEFLEHPEPSVDLESLSSNAVCITLFCLDPRLDSQVHKVLEPALDLFPDKEYCILTKRHTVKQSSLIHLFHPVPEKLGCNFSHALYICHRACLLRAMQVSKAGEAEVEEISEFLEGEGSREEVLSFLQGAGKEETVFVARLEGQISGIAVVSPSKQPAVFSKWFELEQFMSPELYGSDEHLELLHLLVNPIFLRRVPEILRELLRITESFCLHAAVQDAQAMPRAYQTLTYIPCRRLAPSSPPKDLDPAKTALEPDLPLPAGPPALLHTNFRLLSQPKKDLDDRIVVIGGCETSVGFADAVLSVPYLDLHRVTYVSPGGLALRPPLYKRRSLTLSDAEYRQHAISRGCRVVEGTVSQLDRVEQVVSVRMDSGETVEIKYDHLVLAAGFRDTVIDRLQLWHVDGVFSPFNLYQENALQAWLEKQ
;
A
#
# COMPACT_ATOMS: atom_id res chain seq x y z
N MET A 1 18.99 -15.37 -45.63
CA MET A 1 18.13 -16.09 -44.63
C MET A 1 17.26 -15.09 -43.85
N ASN A 2 16.12 -14.64 -44.45
CA ASN A 2 15.07 -13.77 -43.87
C ASN A 2 14.90 -14.01 -42.37
N VAL A 3 15.67 -13.29 -41.44
CA VAL A 3 15.48 -13.34 -39.98
C VAL A 3 13.99 -13.25 -39.63
N MET A 4 13.37 -14.41 -39.51
CA MET A 4 11.96 -14.48 -39.08
C MET A 4 11.75 -13.62 -37.81
N VAL A 5 10.90 -12.60 -37.91
CA VAL A 5 10.67 -11.66 -36.79
C VAL A 5 9.39 -12.09 -36.05
N VAL A 6 9.58 -12.36 -34.71
CA VAL A 6 8.37 -12.72 -33.93
C VAL A 6 8.24 -11.73 -32.76
N ARG A 7 7.04 -11.64 -32.28
CA ARG A 7 6.78 -10.78 -31.11
C ARG A 7 6.16 -11.63 -30.00
N THR A 8 6.69 -11.31 -28.74
CA THR A 8 6.12 -12.08 -27.61
C THR A 8 5.27 -11.16 -26.74
N ARG A 9 4.21 -11.80 -26.26
CA ARG A 9 3.36 -11.05 -25.31
C ARG A 9 2.79 -12.04 -24.28
N ARG A 10 2.46 -11.44 -23.19
CA ARG A 10 1.81 -12.32 -22.19
C ARG A 10 0.43 -12.77 -22.70
N ALA A 11 0.12 -14.03 -22.47
CA ALA A 11 -1.16 -14.55 -22.96
C ALA A 11 -2.32 -13.97 -22.13
N GLY A 12 -3.40 -13.53 -22.87
CA GLY A 12 -4.62 -13.08 -22.15
C GLY A 12 -5.39 -14.26 -21.56
N GLY A 13 -5.91 -14.08 -20.27
CA GLY A 13 -6.61 -15.16 -19.53
C GLY A 13 -8.06 -15.32 -20.01
N GLY A 14 -8.47 -14.65 -21.12
CA GLY A 14 -9.88 -14.74 -21.57
C GLY A 14 -10.13 -16.00 -22.41
N GLU A 15 -11.37 -16.32 -22.54
CA GLU A 15 -11.79 -17.55 -23.28
C GLU A 15 -11.29 -17.53 -24.73
N GLY A 16 -11.25 -16.33 -25.31
CA GLY A 16 -10.75 -16.20 -26.71
C GLY A 16 -9.30 -16.65 -26.85
N GLU A 17 -8.49 -16.14 -25.95
CA GLU A 17 -7.06 -16.51 -26.03
C GLU A 17 -6.84 -18.00 -25.73
N ARG A 18 -7.55 -18.51 -24.82
CA ARG A 18 -7.41 -19.96 -24.51
C ARG A 18 -7.76 -20.81 -25.73
N ALA A 19 -8.75 -20.42 -26.40
CA ALA A 19 -9.16 -21.17 -27.60
C ALA A 19 -8.07 -21.12 -28.68
N ARG A 20 -7.47 -19.93 -28.81
CA ARG A 20 -6.40 -19.81 -29.82
C ARG A 20 -5.20 -20.71 -29.47
N VAL A 21 -4.82 -20.74 -28.20
CA VAL A 21 -3.66 -21.56 -27.80
C VAL A 21 -4.02 -23.05 -27.93
N SER A 22 -5.25 -23.34 -27.56
CA SER A 22 -5.68 -24.74 -27.72
C SER A 22 -5.61 -25.19 -29.17
N SER A 23 -6.03 -24.33 -30.06
CA SER A 23 -5.97 -24.66 -31.51
C SER A 23 -4.53 -24.89 -31.97
N LEU A 24 -3.60 -24.12 -31.47
CA LEU A 24 -2.18 -24.28 -31.84
C LEU A 24 -1.63 -25.63 -31.36
N CYS A 25 -2.11 -26.08 -30.19
CA CYS A 25 -1.51 -27.29 -29.60
C CYS A 25 -2.23 -28.54 -30.10
N GLU A 26 -3.45 -28.40 -30.69
CA GLU A 26 -4.24 -29.56 -31.15
C GLU A 26 -3.59 -30.21 -32.38
N VAL A 27 -2.83 -29.47 -33.12
CA VAL A 27 -2.27 -29.98 -34.39
C VAL A 27 -1.22 -31.06 -34.09
N GLU A 28 -0.62 -31.03 -32.86
CA GLU A 28 0.41 -32.01 -32.49
C GLU A 28 0.17 -32.52 -31.06
N ALA A 29 -1.07 -32.74 -30.76
CA ALA A 29 -1.44 -33.03 -29.34
C ALA A 29 -0.83 -34.37 -28.90
N SER A 30 -0.82 -35.37 -29.86
CA SER A 30 -0.26 -36.68 -29.46
C SER A 30 1.24 -36.57 -29.18
N ILE A 31 1.94 -35.77 -29.96
CA ILE A 31 3.39 -35.60 -29.75
C ILE A 31 3.64 -34.79 -28.48
N LEU A 32 2.86 -33.84 -28.28
CA LEU A 32 3.06 -32.98 -27.09
C LEU A 32 2.77 -33.78 -25.81
N GLU A 33 1.79 -34.68 -25.87
CA GLU A 33 1.51 -35.49 -24.66
C GLU A 33 2.65 -36.47 -24.39
N LYS A 34 3.31 -36.84 -25.50
CA LYS A 34 4.50 -37.71 -25.28
C LYS A 34 5.63 -36.94 -24.60
N HIS A 35 5.72 -35.63 -24.92
CA HIS A 35 6.88 -34.86 -24.38
C HIS A 35 6.55 -34.31 -23.00
N TRP A 36 5.25 -34.00 -22.78
CA TRP A 36 4.99 -33.22 -21.54
C TRP A 36 4.00 -33.99 -20.67
N GLY A 37 3.62 -35.21 -21.09
CA GLY A 37 2.56 -35.92 -20.35
C GLY A 37 1.17 -35.26 -20.53
N ALA A 38 0.20 -35.88 -19.73
CA ALA A 38 -1.15 -35.27 -19.78
C ALA A 38 -1.11 -33.84 -19.24
N PHE A 39 -1.65 -32.97 -20.12
CA PHE A 39 -1.61 -31.57 -19.65
C PHE A 39 -2.98 -30.93 -19.86
N ASP A 40 -3.25 -29.89 -18.97
CA ASP A 40 -4.49 -29.07 -19.09
C ASP A 40 -4.11 -27.60 -19.28
N LEU A 41 -4.35 -27.16 -20.55
CA LEU A 41 -3.84 -25.81 -20.89
C LEU A 41 -4.59 -24.73 -20.12
N ALA A 42 -5.88 -24.98 -19.88
CA ALA A 42 -6.64 -23.96 -19.13
C ALA A 42 -6.10 -23.80 -17.70
N ARG A 43 -5.85 -24.93 -17.09
CA ARG A 43 -5.32 -24.85 -15.71
C ARG A 43 -3.90 -24.29 -15.69
N MET A 44 -3.12 -24.61 -16.69
CA MET A 44 -1.73 -24.11 -16.74
C MET A 44 -1.71 -22.59 -16.92
N MET A 45 -2.55 -22.15 -17.76
CA MET A 45 -2.54 -20.68 -18.02
C MET A 45 -3.10 -19.94 -16.81
N GLU A 46 -4.04 -20.60 -16.07
CA GLU A 46 -4.71 -19.91 -14.94
C GLU A 46 -3.80 -19.89 -13.70
N ARG A 47 -2.82 -20.84 -13.70
CA ARG A 47 -2.07 -21.00 -12.43
C ARG A 47 -0.58 -20.72 -12.67
N CYS A 48 -0.28 -20.14 -13.79
CA CYS A 48 1.14 -20.00 -14.12
C CYS A 48 1.67 -18.66 -13.58
N ALA A 49 2.95 -18.68 -13.44
CA ALA A 49 3.60 -17.38 -13.13
C ALA A 49 3.66 -16.49 -14.38
N LEU A 50 3.91 -17.15 -15.53
CA LEU A 50 3.96 -16.41 -16.79
C LEU A 50 3.55 -17.33 -17.94
N SER A 51 2.60 -16.84 -18.68
CA SER A 51 2.26 -17.51 -19.97
C SER A 51 2.58 -16.58 -21.14
N CYS A 52 3.19 -17.23 -22.17
CA CYS A 52 3.72 -16.37 -23.25
C CYS A 52 3.17 -16.87 -24.58
N CYS A 53 2.65 -15.84 -25.31
CA CYS A 53 2.27 -16.16 -26.70
C CYS A 53 3.26 -15.53 -27.69
N VAL A 54 3.59 -16.37 -28.70
CA VAL A 54 4.52 -15.87 -29.73
C VAL A 54 3.73 -15.70 -31.05
N GLU A 55 3.88 -14.39 -31.52
CA GLU A 55 3.11 -14.11 -32.75
C GLU A 55 4.05 -13.71 -33.90
N ASP A 56 3.56 -14.09 -35.08
CA ASP A 56 4.39 -13.68 -36.25
C ASP A 56 4.01 -12.27 -36.70
N ASP A 57 4.50 -11.72 -37.77
CA ASP A 57 4.31 -10.31 -38.20
C ASP A 57 2.85 -10.05 -38.59
N GLU A 58 2.11 -11.09 -38.83
CA GLU A 58 0.68 -10.89 -39.18
C GLU A 58 -0.22 -11.14 -37.95
N ASP A 59 0.40 -11.17 -36.76
CA ASP A 59 -0.33 -11.34 -35.49
C ASP A 59 -0.91 -12.75 -35.37
N GLY A 60 -0.42 -13.68 -36.23
CA GLY A 60 -0.81 -15.11 -36.04
C GLY A 60 -0.03 -15.77 -34.89
N LEU A 61 -0.77 -16.61 -34.10
CA LEU A 61 -0.13 -17.30 -32.97
C LEU A 61 0.72 -18.48 -33.48
N VAL A 62 2.03 -18.42 -33.13
CA VAL A 62 2.93 -19.44 -33.74
C VAL A 62 3.66 -20.19 -32.61
N GLY A 63 3.49 -19.78 -31.34
CA GLY A 63 4.18 -20.47 -30.24
C GLY A 63 3.54 -20.12 -28.90
N PHE A 64 3.79 -21.05 -27.91
CA PHE A 64 3.26 -20.82 -26.57
C PHE A 64 4.20 -21.46 -25.53
N ALA A 65 4.32 -20.70 -24.37
CA ALA A 65 5.13 -21.25 -23.28
C ALA A 65 4.52 -20.85 -21.93
N SER A 66 4.72 -21.79 -20.97
CA SER A 66 4.22 -21.45 -19.62
C SER A 66 5.34 -21.68 -18.60
N PHE A 67 5.40 -20.69 -17.69
CA PHE A 67 6.43 -20.75 -16.64
C PHE A 67 5.75 -20.76 -15.26
N HIS A 68 6.46 -21.46 -14.32
CA HIS A 68 5.96 -21.45 -12.93
C HIS A 68 7.13 -21.29 -11.95
N HIS A 69 6.78 -20.92 -10.63
CA HIS A 69 7.85 -20.74 -9.63
C HIS A 69 8.15 -22.06 -8.91
N ALA A 70 7.50 -23.08 -9.41
CA ALA A 70 7.81 -24.43 -8.89
C ALA A 70 7.50 -25.46 -9.98
N PRO A 71 8.21 -26.62 -9.87
CA PRO A 71 7.91 -27.66 -10.86
C PRO A 71 6.52 -28.28 -10.64
N LEU A 72 5.83 -28.46 -11.82
CA LEU A 72 4.47 -29.04 -11.68
C LEU A 72 4.51 -30.53 -12.05
N VAL A 73 5.74 -30.89 -12.32
CA VAL A 73 5.88 -32.31 -12.67
C VAL A 73 6.58 -33.03 -11.51
N GLY A 74 6.33 -34.34 -11.54
CA GLY A 74 7.03 -35.16 -10.52
C GLY A 74 6.37 -35.04 -9.15
N ASP A 75 7.12 -35.77 -8.09
CA ASP A 75 6.62 -35.74 -6.69
C ASP A 75 7.26 -34.57 -5.92
N PHE A 76 7.55 -33.43 -6.76
CA PHE A 76 8.19 -32.31 -6.03
C PHE A 76 7.11 -31.53 -5.26
N LYS A 77 7.43 -31.41 -3.97
CA LYS A 77 6.53 -30.51 -3.19
C LYS A 77 6.95 -29.05 -3.35
N PRO A 78 5.96 -28.15 -3.71
CA PRO A 78 6.29 -26.75 -3.96
C PRO A 78 7.03 -26.11 -2.78
N SER A 79 6.86 -26.59 -1.59
CA SER A 79 7.46 -25.94 -0.42
C SER A 79 8.93 -26.35 -0.24
N MET A 80 9.39 -27.47 -1.01
CA MET A 80 10.77 -27.93 -0.70
C MET A 80 11.53 -28.23 -2.00
N TRP A 81 10.99 -27.82 -3.10
CA TRP A 81 11.54 -28.38 -4.35
C TRP A 81 12.95 -27.85 -4.61
N ILE A 82 13.25 -26.68 -4.11
CA ILE A 82 14.64 -26.22 -4.32
C ILE A 82 15.61 -27.08 -3.49
N GLU A 83 15.17 -27.37 -2.28
CA GLU A 83 16.04 -28.25 -1.46
C GLU A 83 16.21 -29.61 -2.14
N ASP A 84 15.10 -30.09 -2.69
CA ASP A 84 15.20 -31.39 -3.40
C ASP A 84 16.17 -31.30 -4.59
N VAL A 85 16.09 -30.20 -5.27
CA VAL A 85 16.99 -30.08 -6.44
C VAL A 85 18.45 -30.04 -5.94
N LYS A 86 18.68 -29.28 -4.87
CA LYS A 86 20.07 -29.16 -4.38
C LYS A 86 20.56 -30.49 -3.82
N ARG A 87 19.63 -31.28 -3.37
CA ARG A 87 20.00 -32.60 -2.84
C ARG A 87 20.31 -33.58 -3.98
N MET A 88 19.57 -33.39 -5.10
CA MET A 88 19.64 -34.44 -6.16
C MET A 88 20.69 -34.05 -7.20
N TRP A 89 20.80 -32.73 -7.49
CA TRP A 89 21.67 -32.36 -8.62
C TRP A 89 22.76 -31.40 -8.12
N ASN A 90 23.94 -31.50 -8.85
CA ASN A 90 25.01 -30.54 -8.54
C ASN A 90 24.70 -29.14 -9.11
N VAL A 91 24.35 -28.28 -8.26
CA VAL A 91 23.85 -26.95 -8.69
C VAL A 91 24.87 -25.89 -8.30
N ASN A 92 26.10 -26.39 -7.72
CA ASN A 92 27.05 -25.40 -7.17
C ASN A 92 28.32 -25.35 -8.03
N ALA A 93 28.31 -24.46 -9.04
CA ALA A 93 29.61 -24.25 -9.75
C ALA A 93 30.25 -22.93 -9.30
N GLY A 94 29.75 -22.24 -7.92
CA GLY A 94 30.27 -20.96 -7.39
C GLY A 94 29.16 -20.19 -6.66
N GLU A 95 29.53 -19.20 -5.61
CA GLU A 95 28.63 -18.34 -4.79
C GLU A 95 27.67 -17.54 -5.68
N ASP A 96 27.98 -17.26 -7.01
CA ASP A 96 27.14 -16.46 -7.94
C ASP A 96 26.22 -17.37 -8.75
N ASP A 97 26.18 -18.70 -8.40
CA ASP A 97 25.39 -19.64 -9.22
C ASP A 97 24.42 -20.42 -8.34
N ASP A 98 24.26 -19.87 -7.10
CA ASP A 98 23.36 -20.62 -6.22
C ASP A 98 21.89 -20.35 -6.62
N ILE A 99 21.12 -21.43 -6.53
CA ILE A 99 19.69 -21.26 -6.89
C ILE A 99 18.86 -21.20 -5.59
N ASP A 100 17.82 -20.31 -5.62
CA ASP A 100 16.84 -20.27 -4.51
C ASP A 100 15.44 -20.00 -5.08
N TYR A 101 14.50 -19.96 -4.15
CA TYR A 101 13.09 -19.86 -4.63
C TYR A 101 12.85 -18.52 -5.33
N SER A 102 13.57 -17.49 -5.00
CA SER A 102 13.29 -16.15 -5.54
C SER A 102 14.01 -15.92 -6.87
N ASN A 103 15.05 -16.76 -7.13
CA ASN A 103 15.80 -16.41 -8.36
C ASN A 103 15.68 -17.55 -9.38
N THR A 104 14.71 -18.47 -9.16
CA THR A 104 14.61 -19.61 -10.10
C THR A 104 13.17 -19.72 -10.59
N LEU A 105 13.07 -19.94 -11.94
CA LEU A 105 11.77 -20.20 -12.59
C LEU A 105 11.82 -21.57 -13.28
N VAL A 106 10.62 -22.10 -13.43
CA VAL A 106 10.59 -23.41 -14.13
C VAL A 106 9.76 -23.29 -15.42
N LEU A 107 10.43 -23.75 -16.48
CA LEU A 107 9.67 -23.85 -17.73
C LEU A 107 8.88 -25.16 -17.75
N ASN A 108 7.52 -24.99 -17.76
CA ASN A 108 6.68 -26.20 -17.62
C ASN A 108 6.15 -26.66 -18.98
N PHE A 109 6.03 -25.70 -19.86
CA PHE A 109 5.46 -26.12 -21.16
C PHE A 109 5.98 -25.19 -22.26
N PHE A 110 6.27 -25.85 -23.45
CA PHE A 110 6.69 -25.01 -24.59
C PHE A 110 6.29 -25.71 -25.89
N HIS A 111 5.64 -24.87 -26.70
CA HIS A 111 5.37 -25.38 -28.06
C HIS A 111 5.39 -24.23 -29.07
N SER A 112 5.96 -24.61 -30.21
CA SER A 112 5.93 -23.62 -31.31
C SER A 112 5.86 -24.34 -32.65
N GLU A 113 5.42 -23.56 -33.69
CA GLU A 113 5.50 -24.12 -35.06
C GLU A 113 6.95 -24.37 -35.47
N HIS A 114 7.17 -25.35 -36.24
CA HIS A 114 8.53 -25.83 -36.56
C HIS A 114 9.39 -24.72 -37.18
N ALA A 115 8.77 -23.82 -37.90
CA ALA A 115 9.56 -22.78 -38.60
C ALA A 115 10.10 -21.74 -37.62
N TYR A 116 9.48 -21.70 -36.36
CA TYR A 116 9.83 -20.58 -35.47
C TYR A 116 10.43 -21.10 -34.16
N GLU A 117 10.82 -22.37 -33.98
CA GLU A 117 11.09 -23.00 -32.67
C GLU A 117 12.26 -22.31 -31.97
N GLU A 118 13.37 -21.98 -32.75
CA GLU A 118 14.55 -21.40 -32.08
C GLU A 118 14.29 -19.93 -31.69
N VAL A 119 13.76 -19.22 -32.65
CA VAL A 119 13.54 -17.78 -32.37
C VAL A 119 12.45 -17.64 -31.29
N ALA A 120 11.46 -18.55 -31.27
CA ALA A 120 10.36 -18.43 -30.28
C ALA A 120 10.88 -18.73 -28.87
N LEU A 121 11.70 -19.82 -28.75
CA LEU A 121 12.22 -20.14 -27.38
C LEU A 121 13.07 -18.99 -26.84
N ASN A 122 13.96 -18.43 -27.70
CA ASN A 122 14.82 -17.32 -27.23
C ASN A 122 13.99 -16.12 -26.76
N GLU A 123 12.94 -15.82 -27.53
CA GLU A 123 12.13 -14.63 -27.16
C GLU A 123 11.32 -14.89 -25.90
N VAL A 124 10.86 -16.18 -25.75
CA VAL A 124 10.04 -16.43 -24.54
C VAL A 124 10.96 -16.42 -23.31
N LEU A 125 12.20 -16.95 -23.40
CA LEU A 125 13.14 -16.86 -22.27
C LEU A 125 13.47 -15.40 -21.94
N LYS A 126 13.67 -14.57 -23.02
CA LYS A 126 13.96 -13.14 -22.75
C LYS A 126 12.78 -12.49 -22.03
N MET A 127 11.61 -12.84 -22.49
CA MET A 127 10.44 -12.23 -21.83
C MET A 127 10.35 -12.70 -20.37
N ALA A 128 10.60 -14.03 -20.12
CA ALA A 128 10.54 -14.53 -18.73
C ALA A 128 11.53 -13.79 -17.84
N PHE A 129 12.75 -13.55 -18.29
CA PHE A 129 13.76 -12.86 -17.46
C PHE A 129 13.41 -11.37 -17.31
N ASN A 130 12.78 -10.83 -18.31
CA ASN A 130 12.40 -9.39 -18.19
C ASN A 130 11.22 -9.22 -17.23
N THR A 131 10.37 -10.22 -17.25
CA THR A 131 9.17 -10.07 -16.41
C THR A 131 9.54 -10.21 -14.93
N PHE A 132 10.54 -11.14 -14.69
CA PHE A 132 10.95 -11.35 -13.28
C PHE A 132 12.44 -11.01 -13.14
N PRO A 133 12.74 -9.76 -12.73
CA PRO A 133 14.13 -9.28 -12.72
C PRO A 133 14.98 -10.02 -11.68
N GLN A 134 14.36 -10.63 -10.74
CA GLN A 134 15.14 -11.31 -9.68
C GLN A 134 15.57 -12.70 -10.16
N VAL A 135 14.89 -13.19 -11.23
CA VAL A 135 15.18 -14.56 -11.71
C VAL A 135 16.47 -14.56 -12.53
N GLU A 136 17.35 -15.58 -12.18
CA GLU A 136 18.64 -15.70 -12.91
C GLU A 136 18.74 -17.07 -13.58
N HIS A 137 17.77 -17.93 -13.03
CA HIS A 137 17.85 -19.30 -13.58
C HIS A 137 16.46 -19.74 -14.04
N VAL A 138 16.45 -20.46 -15.19
CA VAL A 138 15.22 -21.17 -15.59
C VAL A 138 15.55 -22.66 -15.69
N LEU A 139 14.70 -23.39 -14.88
CA LEU A 139 14.95 -24.83 -14.91
C LEU A 139 13.88 -25.55 -15.73
N LEU A 140 14.36 -26.72 -16.20
CA LEU A 140 13.45 -27.58 -16.99
C LEU A 140 13.59 -29.03 -16.50
N PHE A 141 12.36 -29.57 -16.21
CA PHE A 141 12.37 -30.98 -15.77
C PHE A 141 11.72 -31.86 -16.83
N VAL A 142 12.52 -32.91 -17.16
CA VAL A 142 11.99 -33.80 -18.21
C VAL A 142 12.17 -35.25 -17.73
N PRO A 143 11.05 -36.06 -17.86
CA PRO A 143 11.21 -37.48 -17.49
C PRO A 143 12.35 -38.15 -18.27
N ILE A 144 13.13 -39.04 -17.57
CA ILE A 144 14.40 -39.58 -18.12
C ILE A 144 14.09 -40.45 -19.33
N ASN A 145 12.85 -40.87 -19.47
CA ASN A 145 12.54 -41.75 -20.62
C ASN A 145 12.10 -40.94 -21.84
N ILE A 146 12.11 -39.67 -21.66
CA ILE A 146 11.70 -38.83 -22.81
C ILE A 146 12.90 -38.00 -23.27
N PRO A 147 13.24 -38.17 -24.56
CA PRO A 147 14.38 -37.37 -25.03
C PRO A 147 14.00 -35.89 -25.20
N LEU A 148 15.04 -35.05 -24.84
CA LEU A 148 14.81 -33.60 -25.07
C LEU A 148 14.80 -33.28 -26.57
N PHE A 149 13.96 -32.44 -26.99
CA PHE A 149 13.85 -32.16 -28.45
C PHE A 149 14.33 -30.74 -28.73
N LYS A 150 14.73 -30.50 -30.04
CA LYS A 150 15.13 -29.13 -30.45
C LYS A 150 13.91 -28.20 -30.46
N PRO A 151 14.00 -26.98 -29.88
CA PRO A 151 15.24 -26.23 -29.57
C PRO A 151 15.61 -26.34 -28.08
N LEU A 152 14.89 -27.11 -27.31
CA LEU A 152 15.28 -27.20 -25.88
C LEU A 152 16.64 -27.87 -25.72
N LEU A 153 16.77 -28.73 -26.70
CA LEU A 153 18.11 -29.35 -26.75
C LEU A 153 19.15 -28.37 -27.30
N GLY A 154 20.26 -28.04 -26.60
CA GLY A 154 21.30 -27.10 -27.07
C GLY A 154 21.24 -25.78 -26.26
N ASN A 155 19.94 -25.45 -25.86
CA ASN A 155 19.84 -24.17 -25.12
C ASN A 155 19.83 -24.41 -23.61
N PHE A 156 19.37 -25.61 -23.26
CA PHE A 156 19.41 -25.93 -21.81
C PHE A 156 20.53 -26.94 -21.54
N GLU A 157 21.28 -26.59 -20.45
CA GLU A 157 22.39 -27.49 -20.08
C GLU A 157 21.94 -28.45 -18.97
N PRO A 158 22.35 -29.73 -19.11
CA PRO A 158 21.93 -30.70 -18.09
C PRO A 158 22.73 -30.54 -16.79
N LEU A 159 21.93 -30.63 -15.75
CA LEU A 159 22.62 -30.66 -14.44
C LEU A 159 23.03 -32.10 -14.11
N VAL A 160 24.22 -32.10 -13.37
CA VAL A 160 24.77 -33.45 -13.13
C VAL A 160 24.14 -34.00 -11.84
N LEU A 161 23.65 -35.23 -12.05
CA LEU A 161 23.05 -35.90 -10.86
C LEU A 161 24.14 -36.29 -9.86
N GLN A 162 23.75 -36.05 -8.62
CA GLN A 162 24.75 -36.39 -7.59
C GLN A 162 24.88 -37.91 -7.49
N ALA A 163 26.11 -38.34 -6.97
CA ALA A 163 26.43 -39.78 -6.96
C ALA A 163 25.45 -40.53 -6.03
N ASP A 164 24.76 -41.66 -6.53
CA ASP A 164 23.94 -42.59 -5.71
C ASP A 164 22.52 -42.08 -5.55
N VAL A 165 22.14 -41.07 -6.35
CA VAL A 165 20.74 -40.58 -6.31
C VAL A 165 20.03 -41.08 -7.58
N LYS A 166 18.87 -41.69 -7.36
CA LYS A 166 18.04 -42.08 -8.52
C LYS A 166 16.95 -41.02 -8.75
N ALA A 167 16.94 -40.57 -10.06
CA ALA A 167 15.89 -39.54 -10.32
C ALA A 167 15.03 -39.99 -11.51
N ASN A 168 13.77 -39.69 -11.38
CA ASN A 168 12.83 -40.04 -12.46
C ASN A 168 12.79 -38.94 -13.53
N TYR A 169 13.49 -37.88 -13.19
CA TYR A 169 13.49 -36.77 -14.16
C TYR A 169 14.92 -36.27 -14.36
N GLY A 170 15.11 -35.82 -15.64
CA GLY A 170 16.32 -34.99 -15.87
C GLY A 170 16.09 -33.52 -15.56
N CYS A 171 17.19 -32.88 -15.05
CA CYS A 171 17.07 -31.43 -14.73
C CYS A 171 18.06 -30.64 -15.61
N TYR A 172 17.42 -29.62 -16.27
CA TYR A 172 18.21 -28.79 -17.19
C TYR A 172 18.07 -27.30 -16.80
N HIS A 173 19.12 -26.56 -17.15
CA HIS A 173 18.99 -25.16 -16.72
C HIS A 173 19.57 -24.23 -17.79
N VAL A 174 19.04 -23.02 -17.78
CA VAL A 174 19.58 -21.92 -18.60
C VAL A 174 19.70 -20.68 -17.70
N LYS A 175 20.83 -19.95 -17.97
CA LYS A 175 21.07 -18.76 -17.12
C LYS A 175 20.80 -17.47 -17.91
N LEU A 176 20.47 -16.49 -17.06
CA LEU A 176 20.16 -15.17 -17.66
C LEU A 176 21.34 -14.68 -18.50
N LYS A 177 22.55 -14.83 -18.00
CA LYS A 177 23.72 -14.28 -18.72
C LYS A 177 23.93 -14.96 -20.07
N GLU A 178 23.42 -16.23 -20.14
CA GLU A 178 23.58 -16.94 -21.43
C GLU A 178 22.53 -16.46 -22.46
N VAL A 179 21.42 -15.87 -21.92
CA VAL A 179 20.36 -15.46 -22.86
C VAL A 179 20.50 -13.96 -23.16
N VAL A 180 20.79 -13.14 -22.11
CA VAL A 180 20.70 -11.69 -22.35
C VAL A 180 22.09 -11.08 -22.27
N GLY A 181 23.06 -11.81 -21.76
CA GLY A 181 24.46 -11.31 -21.66
C GLY A 181 24.76 -10.79 -20.26
N GLU A 182 26.04 -10.66 -19.93
CA GLU A 182 26.47 -10.18 -18.60
C GLU A 182 26.86 -8.69 -18.68
N VAL A 183 26.17 -7.94 -17.71
CA VAL A 183 26.46 -6.48 -17.75
C VAL A 183 27.44 -6.15 -16.61
N VAL A 184 28.28 -5.19 -16.96
CA VAL A 184 29.22 -4.70 -15.93
C VAL A 184 29.00 -3.19 -15.76
N VAL A 185 28.91 -2.85 -14.46
CA VAL A 185 28.70 -1.41 -14.19
C VAL A 185 30.02 -0.80 -13.69
N ARG A 186 30.35 0.31 -14.35
CA ARG A 186 31.59 1.00 -13.92
C ARG A 186 31.40 2.51 -14.10
N LEU A 187 32.46 3.25 -13.57
CA LEU A 187 32.37 4.71 -13.74
C LEU A 187 32.50 5.11 -15.22
N ALA A 188 31.67 6.12 -15.52
CA ALA A 188 31.63 6.55 -16.95
C ALA A 188 32.91 7.30 -17.31
N MET A 189 33.28 7.11 -18.64
CA MET A 189 34.45 7.87 -19.18
C MET A 189 33.99 8.67 -20.41
N VAL A 190 34.73 9.74 -20.69
CA VAL A 190 34.29 10.68 -21.76
C VAL A 190 34.17 9.91 -23.08
N GLU A 191 34.91 8.82 -23.29
CA GLU A 191 34.86 8.05 -24.56
C GLU A 191 33.50 7.34 -24.72
N ASP A 192 32.78 7.21 -23.62
CA ASP A 192 31.48 6.51 -23.67
C ASP A 192 30.39 7.38 -24.29
N HIS A 193 30.67 8.59 -24.51
CA HIS A 193 29.68 9.54 -25.05
C HIS A 193 29.12 9.08 -26.39
N ASP A 194 29.96 8.63 -27.25
CA ASP A 194 29.50 8.29 -28.62
C ASP A 194 28.57 7.07 -28.59
N ASP A 195 28.93 6.15 -27.67
CA ASP A 195 28.08 4.95 -27.60
C ASP A 195 26.73 5.26 -26.94
N LEU A 196 26.65 6.29 -26.10
CA LEU A 196 25.44 6.53 -25.29
C LEU A 196 24.50 7.50 -26.00
N MET A 197 24.97 8.21 -26.94
CA MET A 197 24.16 9.30 -27.53
C MET A 197 22.93 8.72 -28.26
N PRO A 198 23.14 7.68 -29.00
CA PRO A 198 21.95 7.15 -29.68
C PRO A 198 20.88 6.67 -28.68
N ILE A 199 21.35 6.08 -27.60
CA ILE A 199 20.37 5.59 -26.60
C ILE A 199 19.73 6.78 -25.88
N PHE A 200 20.48 7.75 -25.59
CA PHE A 200 19.95 8.95 -24.94
C PHE A 200 18.92 9.66 -25.82
N LYS A 201 19.14 9.75 -27.09
CA LYS A 201 18.20 10.47 -27.98
C LYS A 201 16.92 9.67 -28.17
N ALA A 202 17.13 8.35 -28.13
CA ALA A 202 15.92 7.51 -28.35
C ALA A 202 15.01 7.57 -27.12
N GLN A 203 15.53 7.85 -26.01
CA GLN A 203 14.70 7.69 -24.80
C GLN A 203 14.38 9.04 -24.18
N ASN A 204 14.95 10.05 -24.73
CA ASN A 204 14.63 11.40 -24.24
C ASN A 204 14.15 12.28 -25.40
N GLU A 205 12.85 12.66 -25.32
CA GLU A 205 12.20 13.38 -26.45
C GLU A 205 12.80 14.77 -26.61
N ASP A 206 13.39 15.30 -25.49
CA ASP A 206 13.94 16.68 -25.58
C ASP A 206 15.47 16.63 -25.52
N ALA A 207 15.98 15.61 -26.00
CA ALA A 207 17.44 15.41 -25.89
C ALA A 207 18.20 16.56 -26.57
N ASP A 208 17.59 17.16 -27.60
CA ASP A 208 18.29 18.22 -28.35
C ASP A 208 18.37 19.51 -27.53
N ALA A 209 17.46 19.67 -26.56
CA ALA A 209 17.45 20.87 -25.70
C ALA A 209 18.62 20.86 -24.71
N TYR A 210 19.19 19.69 -24.46
CA TYR A 210 20.25 19.56 -23.43
C TYR A 210 21.63 19.88 -24.01
N GLY A 211 21.65 20.03 -25.39
CA GLY A 211 22.94 20.36 -26.03
C GLY A 211 23.71 19.06 -26.38
N GLU A 212 24.61 19.12 -27.44
CA GLU A 212 25.33 17.96 -28.02
C GLU A 212 26.45 17.49 -27.09
N PHE A 213 26.79 18.33 -26.05
CA PHE A 213 27.93 17.90 -25.20
C PHE A 213 27.44 17.70 -23.77
N PHE A 214 26.20 17.58 -23.57
CA PHE A 214 25.64 17.48 -22.21
C PHE A 214 26.19 16.24 -21.51
N LEU A 215 26.14 15.05 -22.18
CA LEU A 215 26.60 13.81 -21.49
C LEU A 215 28.09 13.89 -21.19
N ALA A 216 28.89 14.47 -22.14
CA ALA A 216 30.34 14.55 -21.91
C ALA A 216 30.66 15.47 -20.72
N GLN A 217 29.90 16.56 -20.62
CA GLN A 217 30.16 17.51 -19.50
C GLN A 217 29.76 16.87 -18.16
N MET A 218 28.61 16.14 -18.21
CA MET A 218 28.18 15.47 -16.96
C MET A 218 29.21 14.42 -16.53
N ILE A 219 29.71 13.70 -17.56
CA ILE A 219 30.71 12.64 -17.24
C ILE A 219 32.02 13.29 -16.78
N GLN A 220 32.42 14.44 -17.35
CA GLN A 220 33.72 15.09 -17.01
C GLN A 220 33.64 15.77 -15.65
N SER A 221 32.44 16.21 -15.24
CA SER A 221 32.32 17.03 -14.01
C SER A 221 32.02 16.14 -12.81
N GLN A 222 32.31 14.80 -12.83
CA GLN A 222 32.05 13.90 -11.70
C GLN A 222 32.93 14.29 -10.50
N ASP A 223 32.37 14.27 -9.27
CA ASP A 223 33.10 14.49 -8.01
C ASP A 223 32.52 13.62 -6.90
N ASP A 224 32.84 14.01 -5.63
CA ASP A 224 32.41 13.12 -4.53
C ASP A 224 30.88 13.14 -4.39
N THR A 225 30.27 14.16 -4.94
CA THR A 225 28.80 14.29 -4.77
C THR A 225 28.08 13.90 -6.06
N ASN A 226 28.70 13.99 -7.16
CA ASN A 226 28.07 13.72 -8.46
C ASN A 226 28.84 12.61 -9.19
N LYS A 227 28.07 11.56 -9.40
CA LYS A 227 28.74 10.44 -10.09
C LYS A 227 27.93 10.00 -11.30
N ALA A 228 28.63 9.54 -12.37
CA ALA A 228 27.97 8.98 -13.57
C ALA A 228 28.51 7.56 -13.83
N LEU A 229 27.56 6.65 -13.96
CA LEU A 229 27.96 5.25 -14.21
C LEU A 229 27.45 4.79 -15.58
N VAL A 230 28.27 3.85 -16.15
CA VAL A 230 27.85 3.31 -17.46
C VAL A 230 27.69 1.79 -17.31
N VAL A 231 26.62 1.39 -18.01
CA VAL A 231 26.45 -0.07 -18.12
C VAL A 231 27.09 -0.57 -19.43
N GLU A 232 28.02 -1.58 -19.17
CA GLU A 232 28.80 -2.07 -20.33
C GLU A 232 28.39 -3.52 -20.64
N LEU A 233 28.08 -3.73 -21.95
CA LEU A 233 27.83 -5.10 -22.44
C LEU A 233 28.76 -5.42 -23.61
N ASN A 234 29.63 -6.50 -23.33
CA ASN A 234 30.61 -6.93 -24.35
C ASN A 234 31.51 -5.77 -24.78
N GLY A 235 31.89 -4.87 -23.84
CA GLY A 235 32.91 -3.82 -24.11
C GLY A 235 32.28 -2.53 -24.65
N LYS A 236 30.95 -2.52 -24.86
CA LYS A 236 30.28 -1.32 -25.39
C LYS A 236 29.33 -0.74 -24.33
N ALA A 237 29.36 0.62 -24.24
CA ALA A 237 28.43 1.29 -23.29
C ALA A 237 27.00 1.28 -23.82
N VAL A 238 26.13 0.64 -22.95
CA VAL A 238 24.75 0.49 -23.46
C VAL A 238 23.77 1.11 -22.47
N GLY A 239 24.27 1.85 -21.50
CA GLY A 239 23.37 2.54 -20.54
C GLY A 239 24.17 3.53 -19.68
N ILE A 240 23.45 4.50 -19.14
CA ILE A 240 24.14 5.49 -18.29
C ILE A 240 23.21 5.84 -17.11
N LEU A 241 23.81 5.95 -15.91
CA LEU A 241 23.10 6.42 -14.71
C LEU A 241 23.86 7.56 -14.03
N GLY A 242 23.10 8.64 -13.90
CA GLY A 242 23.68 9.80 -13.19
C GLY A 242 23.08 9.91 -11.78
N VAL A 243 24.00 10.12 -10.82
CA VAL A 243 23.50 10.22 -9.43
C VAL A 243 24.18 11.41 -8.75
N THR A 244 23.29 12.05 -7.91
CA THR A 244 23.88 13.22 -7.22
C THR A 244 23.42 13.23 -5.76
N GLY A 245 24.37 13.69 -4.91
CA GLY A 245 23.99 13.87 -3.49
C GLY A 245 23.58 15.32 -3.20
N ASP A 246 23.67 16.16 -4.18
CA ASP A 246 23.37 17.58 -3.98
C ASP A 246 21.91 17.84 -4.37
N MET A 247 21.01 17.74 -3.34
CA MET A 247 19.59 18.00 -3.66
C MET A 247 18.96 18.82 -2.52
N SER A 248 17.89 19.56 -3.04
CA SER A 248 17.19 20.36 -1.99
C SER A 248 16.19 19.46 -1.24
N LEU A 249 16.58 19.00 -0.07
CA LEU A 249 15.72 18.09 0.71
C LEU A 249 14.56 18.87 1.34
N ALA A 250 14.79 20.12 1.56
CA ALA A 250 13.73 20.94 2.21
C ALA A 250 12.49 21.03 1.31
N ALA A 251 12.70 21.22 0.02
CA ALA A 251 11.53 21.29 -0.88
C ALA A 251 10.75 19.98 -0.89
N LEU A 252 11.51 18.91 -0.86
CA LEU A 252 10.80 17.61 -0.88
C LEU A 252 10.07 17.36 0.44
N GLN A 253 10.71 17.75 1.54
CA GLN A 253 10.08 17.52 2.86
C GLN A 253 8.82 18.37 3.03
N GLU A 254 8.76 19.46 2.32
CA GLU A 254 7.56 20.31 2.39
C GLU A 254 6.45 19.76 1.48
N ALA A 255 6.90 19.04 0.45
CA ALA A 255 5.90 18.71 -0.60
C ALA A 255 5.38 17.28 -0.40
N PHE A 256 6.18 16.39 0.30
CA PHE A 256 5.78 14.96 0.27
C PHE A 256 5.70 14.45 1.70
N GLU A 257 4.94 13.32 1.85
CA GLU A 257 4.84 12.66 3.18
C GLU A 257 6.06 11.75 3.40
N LEU A 258 7.02 12.23 4.21
CA LEU A 258 8.30 11.49 4.29
C LEU A 258 8.54 11.01 5.72
N GLU A 259 7.55 11.12 6.54
CA GLU A 259 7.73 10.78 7.97
C GLU A 259 8.14 9.31 8.12
N THR A 260 7.60 8.45 7.32
CA THR A 260 7.88 7.00 7.48
C THR A 260 9.30 6.67 7.02
N TYR A 261 9.91 7.70 6.37
CA TYR A 261 11.27 7.44 5.88
C TYR A 261 12.27 8.35 6.59
N ASP A 262 11.81 8.83 7.72
CA ASP A 262 12.64 9.69 8.57
C ASP A 262 13.08 10.97 7.84
N TYR A 263 12.20 11.36 6.97
CA TYR A 263 12.35 12.62 6.23
C TYR A 263 13.66 12.63 5.42
N LEU A 264 14.28 11.38 5.22
CA LEU A 264 15.46 11.15 4.38
C LEU A 264 16.71 11.78 4.99
N VAL A 265 16.69 11.91 6.38
CA VAL A 265 17.89 12.43 7.07
C VAL A 265 18.40 11.33 8.01
N GLN A 266 19.64 11.51 8.40
CA GLN A 266 20.23 10.51 9.31
C GLN A 266 20.01 10.93 10.77
N GLY A 267 19.65 9.92 11.64
CA GLY A 267 19.64 10.17 13.10
C GLY A 267 18.33 10.82 13.56
N TYR A 268 17.27 10.80 12.70
CA TYR A 268 16.01 11.48 13.08
C TYR A 268 15.37 10.80 14.31
N GLU A 269 15.32 9.53 14.25
CA GLU A 269 14.63 8.83 15.34
C GLU A 269 15.29 9.13 16.70
N GLU A 270 16.60 9.00 16.72
CA GLU A 270 17.30 9.30 17.99
C GLU A 270 17.06 10.74 18.43
N ALA A 271 17.09 11.63 17.52
CA ALA A 271 16.86 13.05 17.86
C ALA A 271 15.42 13.27 18.34
N ALA A 272 14.47 12.57 17.66
CA ALA A 272 13.05 12.74 18.04
C ALA A 272 12.79 12.20 19.44
N VAL A 273 13.37 11.04 19.71
CA VAL A 273 13.20 10.44 21.05
C VAL A 273 13.80 11.38 22.12
N LYS A 274 14.97 11.82 21.84
CA LYS A 274 15.60 12.72 22.81
C LYS A 274 14.76 14.00 23.02
N LEU A 275 14.28 14.54 21.97
CA LEU A 275 13.48 15.78 22.08
C LEU A 275 12.18 15.51 22.85
N HIS A 276 11.56 14.37 22.55
CA HIS A 276 10.31 14.04 23.25
C HIS A 276 10.56 13.86 24.76
N GLU A 277 11.63 13.18 25.06
CA GLU A 277 11.95 12.97 26.49
C GLU A 277 12.22 14.29 27.21
N ASP A 278 12.92 15.19 26.53
CA ASP A 278 13.20 16.51 27.13
C ASP A 278 11.91 17.31 27.32
N HIS A 279 10.97 17.16 26.30
CA HIS A 279 9.70 17.90 26.40
C HIS A 279 8.84 17.36 27.55
N VAL A 280 8.77 16.03 27.61
CA VAL A 280 7.97 15.42 28.69
C VAL A 280 8.54 15.82 30.06
N ALA A 281 9.85 15.80 30.20
CA ALA A 281 10.47 16.20 31.47
C ALA A 281 10.18 17.67 31.81
N ARG A 282 10.26 18.58 30.80
CA ARG A 282 9.99 20.02 31.02
C ARG A 282 8.52 20.25 31.42
N GLU A 283 7.61 19.40 30.73
CA GLU A 283 6.17 19.59 31.04
C GLU A 283 5.84 19.05 32.42
N LYS A 284 6.51 18.01 32.78
CA LYS A 284 6.33 17.49 34.15
C LYS A 284 6.76 18.54 35.20
N MET A 285 7.88 19.20 34.98
CA MET A 285 8.33 20.24 35.93
C MET A 285 7.34 21.41 35.97
N ARG A 286 6.76 21.82 34.90
CA ARG A 286 5.82 22.96 34.85
C ARG A 286 4.50 22.60 35.54
N ARG A 287 4.21 21.28 35.25
CA ARG A 287 2.95 20.85 35.90
C ARG A 287 3.11 20.86 37.43
N GLU A 288 4.20 20.35 37.84
CA GLU A 288 4.42 20.35 39.29
C GLU A 288 4.48 21.78 39.85
N GLU A 289 5.10 22.69 39.12
CA GLU A 289 5.14 24.10 39.57
C GLU A 289 3.73 24.72 39.58
N HIS A 290 2.96 24.42 38.50
CA HIS A 290 1.59 24.97 38.45
C HIS A 290 0.75 24.43 39.61
N GLU A 291 0.98 23.11 39.89
CA GLU A 291 0.22 22.53 41.01
C GLU A 291 0.64 23.18 42.34
N ARG A 292 1.92 23.44 42.39
CA ARG A 292 2.39 24.14 43.60
C ARG A 292 1.78 25.54 43.72
N GLN A 293 1.71 26.25 42.65
CA GLN A 293 1.15 27.62 42.67
C GLN A 293 -0.35 27.58 43.01
N VAL A 294 -1.03 26.53 42.47
CA VAL A 294 -2.48 26.42 42.76
C VAL A 294 -2.67 26.17 44.26
N ARG A 295 -1.85 25.28 44.78
CA ARG A 295 -1.98 24.98 46.22
C ARG A 295 -1.70 26.22 47.08
N GLU A 296 -0.68 26.95 46.71
CA GLU A 296 -0.36 28.15 47.52
C GLU A 296 -1.45 29.22 47.39
N MET A 297 -2.03 29.43 46.25
CA MET A 297 -3.08 30.47 46.05
C MET A 297 -4.37 30.05 46.77
N LEU A 298 -4.60 28.69 46.75
CA LEU A 298 -5.84 28.26 47.44
C LEU A 298 -5.68 28.45 48.95
N GLU A 299 -4.47 28.11 49.47
CA GLU A 299 -4.24 28.31 50.92
C GLU A 299 -4.34 29.80 51.30
N GLU A 300 -3.77 30.64 50.44
CA GLU A 300 -3.86 32.08 50.73
C GLU A 300 -5.32 32.57 50.66
N ALA A 301 -6.05 32.07 49.66
CA ALA A 301 -7.47 32.49 49.53
C ALA A 301 -8.28 32.01 50.74
N ARG A 302 -7.94 30.75 51.23
CA ARG A 302 -8.66 30.23 52.42
C ARG A 302 -8.34 31.07 53.66
N ARG A 303 -7.05 31.40 53.76
CA ARG A 303 -6.64 32.22 54.91
C ARG A 303 -7.31 33.60 54.88
N ALA A 304 -7.32 34.24 53.73
CA ALA A 304 -7.91 35.60 53.61
C ALA A 304 -9.42 35.56 53.90
N ALA A 305 -10.09 34.47 53.35
CA ALA A 305 -11.54 34.35 53.58
C ALA A 305 -11.83 34.14 55.07
N ARG A 306 -11.01 33.33 55.75
CA ARG A 306 -11.19 33.08 57.20
C ARG A 306 -10.98 34.36 58.02
N GLU A 307 -9.93 35.11 57.69
CA GLU A 307 -9.67 36.36 58.43
C GLU A 307 -10.82 37.36 58.25
N GLU A 308 -11.40 37.42 57.06
CA GLU A 308 -12.50 38.37 56.81
C GLU A 308 -13.75 37.98 57.62
N VAL A 309 -14.05 36.68 57.59
CA VAL A 309 -15.27 36.23 58.31
C VAL A 309 -15.05 36.41 59.81
N GLU A 310 -13.80 36.11 60.38
CA GLU A 310 -13.50 36.28 61.82
C GLU A 310 -13.61 37.75 62.25
N GLU A 311 -13.07 38.65 61.42
CA GLU A 311 -13.19 40.10 61.73
C GLU A 311 -14.66 40.54 61.77
N GLU A 312 -15.42 40.02 60.71
CA GLU A 312 -16.87 40.39 60.70
C GLU A 312 -17.60 39.81 61.91
N TYR A 313 -17.21 38.56 62.22
CA TYR A 313 -17.83 37.88 63.38
C TYR A 313 -17.45 38.62 64.68
N SER A 314 -16.15 39.05 64.93
CA SER A 314 -15.69 39.81 66.09
C SER A 314 -16.41 41.16 66.21
N GLN A 315 -16.62 41.86 65.10
CA GLN A 315 -17.35 43.16 65.12
C GLN A 315 -18.82 42.95 65.50
N MET A 316 -19.43 41.91 65.00
CA MET A 316 -20.83 41.58 65.33
C MET A 316 -20.96 41.23 66.83
N MET A 317 -19.95 40.48 67.38
CA MET A 317 -19.94 40.10 68.80
C MET A 317 -19.72 41.31 69.69
N ASP A 318 -18.88 42.30 69.34
CA ASP A 318 -18.64 43.56 70.09
C ASP A 318 -19.89 44.45 70.10
N GLU A 319 -20.65 44.57 68.98
CA GLU A 319 -21.90 45.38 68.85
C GLU A 319 -23.04 44.74 69.64
N ARG A 320 -23.04 43.57 69.80
CA ARG A 320 -24.10 42.83 70.51
C ARG A 320 -23.78 42.75 72.01
N ALA A 321 -22.45 42.61 72.51
CA ALA A 321 -21.99 42.67 73.91
C ALA A 321 -22.53 43.92 74.63
N ASP A 322 -22.93 44.98 73.82
CA ASP A 322 -23.46 46.23 74.41
C ASP A 322 -24.98 46.15 74.57
N LYS A 323 -25.74 45.06 74.07
CA LYS A 323 -27.22 44.91 74.07
C LYS A 323 -27.62 43.63 74.80
N GLN A 324 -26.72 42.76 75.36
CA GLN A 324 -26.86 41.35 75.81
C GLN A 324 -26.69 41.28 77.33
N ALA A 325 -26.42 42.35 78.11
CA ALA A 325 -26.32 42.38 79.58
C ALA A 325 -27.70 42.60 80.20
N GLU A 326 -28.85 42.88 79.36
CA GLU A 326 -30.21 43.15 79.88
C GLU A 326 -31.18 42.05 79.44
N GLU A 327 -30.93 41.01 78.53
CA GLU A 327 -31.78 39.98 77.87
C GLU A 327 -31.31 38.58 78.27
N ASP A 328 -30.12 38.35 79.02
CA ASP A 328 -29.51 37.06 79.41
C ASP A 328 -29.81 36.78 80.89
N ALA A 329 -30.58 37.73 81.67
CA ALA A 329 -30.86 37.63 83.12
C ALA A 329 -32.02 36.67 83.36
N ASP A 330 -32.83 36.15 82.18
CA ASP A 330 -34.06 35.35 82.34
C ASP A 330 -33.95 34.06 81.50
N LYS A 331 -32.71 33.50 81.13
CA LYS A 331 -32.59 32.34 80.22
C LYS A 331 -31.78 31.24 80.91
N THR A 332 -32.20 29.95 80.86
CA THR A 332 -31.57 28.76 81.48
C THR A 332 -30.26 28.40 80.77
N GLU A 333 -29.26 27.87 81.48
CA GLU A 333 -27.92 27.46 81.00
C GLU A 333 -28.02 26.60 79.73
N GLU A 334 -29.07 25.80 79.45
CA GLU A 334 -29.27 24.98 78.24
C GLU A 334 -29.70 25.84 77.05
N GLU A 335 -30.47 26.93 77.24
CA GLU A 335 -30.92 27.88 76.18
C GLU A 335 -29.78 28.83 75.77
N LEU A 336 -28.93 29.13 76.62
CA LEU A 336 -27.74 29.94 76.29
C LEU A 336 -26.70 29.10 75.56
N GLU A 337 -26.55 27.79 75.86
CA GLU A 337 -25.63 26.85 75.17
C GLU A 337 -26.16 26.50 73.77
N ALA A 338 -27.47 26.34 73.51
CA ALA A 338 -28.09 26.06 72.19
C ALA A 338 -27.95 27.27 71.26
N GLU A 339 -28.08 28.47 71.76
CA GLU A 339 -27.89 29.70 70.97
C GLU A 339 -26.42 29.91 70.60
N GLU A 340 -25.53 29.61 71.52
CA GLU A 340 -24.08 29.63 71.20
C GLU A 340 -23.72 28.56 70.17
N LYS A 341 -24.32 27.40 70.27
CA LYS A 341 -24.09 26.33 69.28
C LYS A 341 -24.67 26.72 67.91
N GLU A 342 -25.86 27.26 67.82
CA GLU A 342 -26.47 27.75 66.57
C GLU A 342 -25.62 28.87 65.94
N ARG A 343 -24.99 29.58 66.70
CA ARG A 343 -24.11 30.68 66.22
C ARG A 343 -22.80 30.13 65.65
N GLU A 344 -22.32 29.25 66.45
CA GLU A 344 -21.10 28.58 65.94
C GLU A 344 -21.40 27.85 64.62
N GLU A 345 -22.56 27.32 64.50
CA GLU A 345 -22.94 26.64 63.24
C GLU A 345 -23.13 27.65 62.11
N MET A 346 -23.74 28.79 62.40
CA MET A 346 -23.93 29.86 61.37
C MET A 346 -22.57 30.42 60.93
N PHE A 347 -21.62 30.58 61.80
CA PHE A 347 -20.25 31.02 61.47
C PHE A 347 -19.56 29.98 60.58
N GLU A 348 -19.72 28.79 60.97
CA GLU A 348 -19.07 27.72 60.17
C GLU A 348 -19.67 27.64 58.77
N GLN A 349 -20.98 27.81 58.66
CA GLN A 349 -21.63 27.79 57.34
C GLN A 349 -21.21 28.99 56.49
N GLU A 350 -21.14 30.16 57.12
CA GLU A 350 -20.71 31.37 56.40
C GLU A 350 -19.22 31.29 56.02
N LEU A 351 -18.35 30.78 56.88
CA LEU A 351 -16.92 30.58 56.53
C LEU A 351 -16.77 29.60 55.37
N ALA A 352 -17.59 28.55 55.40
CA ALA A 352 -17.52 27.56 54.30
C ALA A 352 -17.97 28.20 52.97
N HIS A 353 -19.04 28.99 53.00
CA HIS A 353 -19.53 29.64 51.77
C HIS A 353 -18.50 30.65 51.23
N ARG A 354 -17.84 31.44 52.10
CA ARG A 354 -16.87 32.47 51.64
C ARG A 354 -15.58 31.82 51.14
N VAL A 355 -15.12 30.72 51.79
CA VAL A 355 -13.93 29.99 51.32
C VAL A 355 -14.20 29.39 49.93
N ALA A 356 -15.45 28.93 49.82
CA ALA A 356 -15.79 28.35 48.50
C ALA A 356 -15.75 29.41 47.39
N ILE A 357 -16.29 30.57 47.61
CA ILE A 357 -16.29 31.65 46.60
C ILE A 357 -14.85 32.12 46.35
N ALA A 358 -14.04 32.26 47.40
CA ALA A 358 -12.64 32.73 47.27
C ALA A 358 -11.78 31.70 46.53
N GLU A 359 -12.02 30.41 46.79
CA GLU A 359 -11.25 29.37 46.08
C GLU A 359 -11.60 29.38 44.59
N GLU A 360 -12.90 29.52 44.35
CA GLU A 360 -13.30 29.59 42.94
C GLU A 360 -12.66 30.79 42.23
N GLU A 361 -12.64 31.91 42.84
CA GLU A 361 -12.00 33.11 42.23
C GLU A 361 -10.49 32.89 42.04
N ALA A 362 -9.85 32.18 43.03
CA ALA A 362 -8.40 31.92 42.95
C ALA A 362 -8.09 30.97 41.79
N LEU A 363 -8.95 30.01 41.54
CA LEU A 363 -8.73 29.06 40.41
C LEU A 363 -8.95 29.76 39.07
N MET A 364 -9.90 30.72 39.03
CA MET A 364 -10.10 31.49 37.77
C MET A 364 -8.91 32.39 37.48
N GLU A 365 -8.31 32.93 38.51
CA GLU A 365 -7.16 33.84 38.33
C GLU A 365 -5.92 33.07 37.85
N ILE A 366 -5.69 31.84 38.33
CA ILE A 366 -4.46 31.09 37.98
C ILE A 366 -4.65 30.39 36.63
N GLY A 367 -5.98 30.09 36.24
CA GLY A 367 -6.25 29.51 34.92
C GLY A 367 -5.90 28.02 34.87
N GLU A 368 -6.29 27.33 33.73
CA GLU A 368 -6.00 25.88 33.55
C GLU A 368 -4.59 25.69 32.97
N PHE A 369 -4.02 24.58 33.42
CA PHE A 369 -2.69 24.27 32.84
C PHE A 369 -2.83 23.89 31.36
N LEU A 370 -2.11 24.69 30.55
CA LEU A 370 -2.14 24.34 29.11
C LEU A 370 -0.77 23.80 28.69
N GLU A 371 -0.82 22.58 28.18
CA GLU A 371 0.46 21.98 27.75
C GLU A 371 0.96 22.65 26.46
N HIS A 372 2.34 22.83 26.55
CA HIS A 372 2.90 23.32 25.27
C HIS A 372 2.95 22.21 24.23
N PRO A 373 2.78 22.69 22.92
CA PRO A 373 2.90 21.66 21.88
C PRO A 373 4.31 21.05 21.84
N GLU A 374 4.35 19.73 21.52
CA GLU A 374 5.66 19.06 21.42
C GLU A 374 6.51 19.68 20.29
N PRO A 375 7.84 19.96 20.68
CA PRO A 375 8.71 20.52 19.64
C PRO A 375 9.02 19.50 18.54
N SER A 376 9.31 20.09 17.35
CA SER A 376 9.68 19.19 16.23
C SER A 376 11.19 19.23 15.99
N VAL A 377 11.65 18.12 15.48
CA VAL A 377 13.10 18.04 15.22
C VAL A 377 13.48 19.02 14.10
N ASP A 378 14.59 19.72 14.36
CA ASP A 378 15.12 20.60 13.29
C ASP A 378 15.86 19.77 12.23
N LEU A 379 15.19 19.64 11.12
CA LEU A 379 15.71 18.70 10.10
C LEU A 379 16.96 19.28 9.43
N GLU A 380 17.15 20.56 9.38
CA GLU A 380 18.30 21.18 8.68
C GLU A 380 19.62 20.93 9.43
N SER A 381 19.42 20.56 10.72
CA SER A 381 20.65 20.28 11.50
C SER A 381 21.17 18.87 11.25
N LEU A 382 20.37 18.10 10.59
CA LEU A 382 20.79 16.70 10.35
C LEU A 382 21.34 16.55 8.93
N SER A 383 22.17 15.44 8.77
CA SER A 383 22.79 15.22 7.45
C SER A 383 21.84 14.44 6.52
N SER A 384 22.02 14.67 5.28
CA SER A 384 21.17 14.01 4.28
C SER A 384 21.45 12.51 4.21
N ASN A 385 20.42 11.73 3.93
CA ASN A 385 20.58 10.25 3.87
C ASN A 385 20.11 9.73 2.50
N ALA A 386 20.17 10.65 1.50
CA ALA A 386 19.62 10.16 0.22
C ALA A 386 20.47 10.67 -0.95
N VAL A 387 20.42 9.93 -2.02
CA VAL A 387 20.98 10.40 -3.30
C VAL A 387 19.84 10.46 -4.34
N CYS A 388 20.12 11.23 -5.36
CA CYS A 388 19.05 11.44 -6.35
C CYS A 388 19.56 11.05 -7.74
N ILE A 389 18.64 10.35 -8.41
CA ILE A 389 18.99 10.00 -9.79
C ILE A 389 18.63 11.18 -10.71
N THR A 390 19.59 11.64 -11.48
CA THR A 390 19.35 12.82 -12.34
C THR A 390 19.19 12.40 -13.80
N LEU A 391 19.78 11.19 -14.12
CA LEU A 391 19.63 10.72 -15.52
C LEU A 391 19.72 9.19 -15.54
N PHE A 392 18.77 8.65 -16.34
CA PHE A 392 18.85 7.18 -16.50
C PHE A 392 18.45 6.80 -17.92
N CYS A 393 19.36 6.01 -18.52
CA CYS A 393 19.08 5.45 -19.85
C CYS A 393 19.66 4.04 -19.93
N LEU A 394 18.81 3.20 -20.40
CA LEU A 394 19.31 1.83 -20.55
C LEU A 394 18.72 1.20 -21.81
N ASP A 395 19.59 0.51 -22.50
CA ASP A 395 19.06 -0.23 -23.66
C ASP A 395 17.91 -1.16 -23.21
N PRO A 396 16.71 -1.08 -23.90
CA PRO A 396 15.51 -1.82 -23.47
C PRO A 396 15.75 -3.33 -23.40
N ARG A 397 16.76 -3.84 -24.19
CA ARG A 397 17.03 -5.29 -24.14
C ARG A 397 17.60 -5.71 -22.77
N LEU A 398 18.02 -4.76 -22.01
CA LEU A 398 18.68 -5.13 -20.75
C LEU A 398 17.78 -4.74 -19.58
N ASP A 399 16.51 -4.54 -19.84
CA ASP A 399 15.59 -4.08 -18.77
C ASP A 399 15.55 -5.11 -17.63
N SER A 400 15.85 -6.39 -17.92
CA SER A 400 15.80 -7.43 -16.88
C SER A 400 16.95 -7.29 -15.89
N GLN A 401 17.91 -6.45 -16.27
CA GLN A 401 19.10 -6.38 -15.38
C GLN A 401 19.22 -4.99 -14.76
N VAL A 402 18.10 -4.25 -14.71
CA VAL A 402 18.14 -2.86 -14.21
C VAL A 402 18.57 -2.85 -12.74
N HIS A 403 18.20 -3.87 -11.94
CA HIS A 403 18.55 -3.91 -10.50
C HIS A 403 20.06 -4.03 -10.31
N LYS A 404 20.79 -4.50 -11.34
CA LYS A 404 22.26 -4.66 -11.21
C LYS A 404 22.97 -3.31 -11.40
N VAL A 405 22.14 -2.33 -11.85
CA VAL A 405 22.77 -1.01 -12.11
C VAL A 405 22.75 -0.17 -10.83
N LEU A 406 21.71 -0.30 -10.01
CA LEU A 406 21.50 0.63 -8.87
C LEU A 406 22.41 0.25 -7.69
N GLU A 407 22.66 -1.06 -7.51
CA GLU A 407 23.45 -1.46 -6.33
C GLU A 407 24.87 -0.86 -6.37
N PRO A 408 25.60 -0.97 -7.46
CA PRO A 408 26.95 -0.37 -7.52
C PRO A 408 26.91 1.15 -7.36
N ALA A 409 25.79 1.76 -7.86
CA ALA A 409 25.68 3.23 -7.71
C ALA A 409 25.58 3.62 -6.23
N LEU A 410 24.83 2.92 -5.46
CA LEU A 410 24.67 3.28 -4.04
C LEU A 410 25.93 2.92 -3.24
N ASP A 411 26.72 1.89 -3.73
CA ASP A 411 28.00 1.56 -3.06
C ASP A 411 28.98 2.73 -3.11
N LEU A 412 28.77 3.62 -4.13
CA LEU A 412 29.68 4.80 -4.22
C LEU A 412 29.31 5.83 -3.15
N PHE A 413 28.15 5.64 -2.48
CA PHE A 413 27.70 6.54 -1.39
C PHE A 413 27.35 5.70 -0.16
N PRO A 414 28.30 5.29 0.63
CA PRO A 414 28.06 4.32 1.72
C PRO A 414 27.27 4.95 2.88
N ASP A 415 27.33 6.27 2.91
CA ASP A 415 26.63 6.94 4.04
C ASP A 415 25.18 7.23 3.68
N LYS A 416 24.77 6.87 2.52
CA LYS A 416 23.39 7.16 2.09
C LYS A 416 22.62 5.85 1.94
N GLU A 417 21.39 5.90 2.48
CA GLU A 417 20.62 4.63 2.45
C GLU A 417 19.49 4.71 1.42
N TYR A 418 19.19 5.96 1.04
CA TYR A 418 18.03 6.07 0.14
C TYR A 418 18.48 6.63 -1.22
N CYS A 419 17.84 6.11 -2.22
CA CYS A 419 17.95 6.66 -3.59
C CYS A 419 16.58 7.17 -4.04
N ILE A 420 16.60 8.43 -4.61
CA ILE A 420 15.27 8.98 -4.96
C ILE A 420 15.28 9.36 -6.44
N LEU A 421 14.02 9.38 -6.91
CA LEU A 421 13.82 9.73 -8.33
C LEU A 421 12.56 10.59 -8.46
N THR A 422 12.78 11.76 -9.11
CA THR A 422 11.57 12.57 -9.41
C THR A 422 11.29 12.55 -10.92
N LYS A 423 10.02 12.42 -11.13
CA LYS A 423 9.62 12.43 -12.55
C LYS A 423 8.31 13.20 -12.72
N ARG A 424 8.13 13.73 -13.96
CA ARG A 424 6.85 14.43 -14.23
C ARG A 424 5.69 13.43 -14.25
N HIS A 425 4.49 13.89 -13.95
CA HIS A 425 3.34 13.01 -13.72
C HIS A 425 2.86 12.36 -15.03
N THR A 426 3.15 12.88 -16.20
CA THR A 426 2.48 12.37 -17.43
C THR A 426 3.52 11.70 -18.34
N VAL A 427 4.79 11.62 -17.81
CA VAL A 427 5.83 11.09 -18.72
C VAL A 427 5.83 9.55 -18.58
N LYS A 428 6.24 8.91 -19.73
CA LYS A 428 6.34 7.44 -19.70
C LYS A 428 7.42 6.97 -18.71
N GLN A 429 7.05 5.80 -18.06
CA GLN A 429 7.96 5.34 -16.98
C GLN A 429 9.06 4.45 -17.56
N SER A 430 10.28 4.60 -16.87
CA SER A 430 11.40 3.69 -17.23
C SER A 430 11.30 2.40 -16.41
N SER A 431 12.10 1.41 -16.86
CA SER A 431 12.08 0.11 -16.15
C SER A 431 12.62 0.24 -14.73
N LEU A 432 13.18 1.35 -14.41
CA LEU A 432 13.78 1.57 -13.08
C LEU A 432 12.70 1.76 -12.03
N ILE A 433 11.56 2.18 -12.47
CA ILE A 433 10.50 2.58 -11.52
C ILE A 433 10.01 1.35 -10.76
N HIS A 434 10.30 0.13 -11.29
CA HIS A 434 9.80 -1.09 -10.62
C HIS A 434 10.58 -1.36 -9.33
N LEU A 435 11.66 -0.59 -9.19
CA LEU A 435 12.45 -0.82 -7.96
C LEU A 435 12.11 0.25 -6.91
N PHE A 436 11.31 1.26 -7.30
CA PHE A 436 11.08 2.40 -6.40
C PHE A 436 9.61 2.42 -6.00
N HIS A 437 9.41 2.91 -4.79
CA HIS A 437 8.02 3.11 -4.33
C HIS A 437 7.62 4.58 -4.40
N PRO A 438 6.36 4.75 -4.85
CA PRO A 438 5.90 6.15 -4.93
C PRO A 438 5.56 6.71 -3.54
N VAL A 439 5.85 8.08 -3.42
CA VAL A 439 5.58 8.74 -2.12
C VAL A 439 4.45 9.76 -2.34
N PRO A 440 3.44 9.63 -1.47
CA PRO A 440 2.32 10.56 -1.64
C PRO A 440 2.72 12.01 -1.31
N GLU A 441 2.02 12.93 -2.01
CA GLU A 441 2.26 14.36 -1.72
C GLU A 441 1.36 14.81 -0.55
N LYS A 442 1.90 15.83 0.10
CA LYS A 442 1.03 16.41 1.14
C LYS A 442 -0.15 17.16 0.49
N LEU A 443 -1.23 17.18 1.22
CA LEU A 443 -2.43 17.83 0.66
C LEU A 443 -2.17 19.32 0.40
N GLY A 444 -2.53 19.74 -0.91
CA GLY A 444 -2.39 21.18 -1.24
C GLY A 444 -1.06 21.49 -1.89
N CYS A 445 -0.25 20.46 -1.89
CA CYS A 445 1.06 20.70 -2.55
C CYS A 445 0.94 20.42 -4.06
N ASN A 446 1.56 21.34 -4.86
CA ASN A 446 1.45 21.15 -6.33
C ASN A 446 2.84 21.01 -6.95
N PHE A 447 3.56 20.14 -6.34
CA PHE A 447 4.90 19.87 -6.89
C PHE A 447 4.78 19.26 -8.29
N SER A 448 5.60 19.72 -9.25
CA SER A 448 5.43 19.38 -10.68
C SER A 448 5.85 17.93 -10.96
N HIS A 449 6.47 17.29 -9.95
CA HIS A 449 7.00 15.94 -10.21
C HIS A 449 6.49 14.97 -9.14
N ALA A 450 6.41 13.74 -9.60
CA ALA A 450 6.18 12.67 -8.60
C ALA A 450 7.50 12.19 -8.00
N LEU A 451 7.39 11.72 -6.69
CA LEU A 451 8.63 11.31 -5.99
C LEU A 451 8.60 9.80 -5.74
N TYR A 452 9.75 9.20 -6.08
CA TYR A 452 9.92 7.75 -5.82
C TYR A 452 11.15 7.53 -4.95
N ILE A 453 10.97 6.45 -4.08
CA ILE A 453 12.10 6.25 -3.16
C ILE A 453 12.45 4.75 -3.16
N CYS A 454 13.72 4.55 -3.07
CA CYS A 454 14.20 3.16 -2.94
C CYS A 454 15.29 3.11 -1.85
N HIS A 455 14.98 2.21 -0.93
CA HIS A 455 16.01 1.99 0.11
C HIS A 455 17.03 0.94 -0.36
N ARG A 456 18.28 1.09 0.10
CA ARG A 456 19.35 0.19 -0.38
C ARG A 456 19.04 -1.26 -0.01
N ALA A 457 18.44 -1.47 1.13
CA ALA A 457 18.14 -2.84 1.58
C ALA A 457 17.18 -3.55 0.61
N CYS A 458 16.46 -2.78 -0.16
CA CYS A 458 15.49 -3.41 -1.08
C CYS A 458 16.20 -4.09 -2.25
N LEU A 459 17.47 -3.73 -2.41
CA LEU A 459 18.18 -4.31 -3.57
C LEU A 459 18.87 -5.60 -3.18
N LEU A 460 18.72 -5.90 -1.85
CA LEU A 460 19.41 -7.12 -1.39
C LEU A 460 18.53 -8.34 -1.70
N ARG A 461 19.27 -9.35 -1.96
CA ARG A 461 18.59 -10.66 -2.12
C ARG A 461 18.97 -11.57 -0.94
N ALA A 462 17.87 -12.51 -0.70
CA ALA A 462 16.56 -13.17 -0.87
C ALA A 462 15.69 -12.90 0.37
N MET A 463 14.45 -12.43 -0.04
CA MET A 463 13.46 -12.33 1.05
C MET A 463 13.03 -13.74 1.48
N GLN A 464 13.25 -13.93 2.86
CA GLN A 464 12.87 -15.26 3.37
C GLN A 464 11.53 -15.20 4.13
N VAL A 465 10.72 -16.19 3.67
CA VAL A 465 9.39 -16.23 4.35
C VAL A 465 9.22 -17.59 5.00
N SER A 466 8.74 -17.54 6.25
CA SER A 466 8.57 -18.83 6.95
C SER A 466 7.43 -18.71 7.97
N LYS A 467 7.01 -19.92 8.46
CA LYS A 467 5.96 -19.94 9.49
C LYS A 467 6.57 -19.60 10.86
N ALA A 468 5.78 -18.78 11.57
CA ALA A 468 6.30 -18.36 12.89
C ALA A 468 5.55 -19.13 13.98
N GLY A 469 6.39 -19.46 15.03
CA GLY A 469 5.80 -20.17 16.20
C GLY A 469 6.00 -19.37 17.50
N GLU A 470 5.95 -20.01 18.64
CA GLU A 470 5.99 -19.38 19.99
C GLU A 470 7.39 -18.81 20.27
N ALA A 471 8.38 -19.38 19.61
CA ALA A 471 9.75 -18.91 19.88
C ALA A 471 9.97 -17.47 19.37
N GLU A 472 9.14 -17.04 18.49
CA GLU A 472 9.40 -15.73 17.83
C GLU A 472 8.46 -14.66 18.39
N VAL A 473 7.77 -14.88 19.48
CA VAL A 473 6.74 -13.95 20.01
C VAL A 473 7.42 -12.64 20.43
N GLU A 474 8.56 -12.74 21.10
CA GLU A 474 9.20 -11.50 21.59
C GLU A 474 9.66 -10.62 20.41
N GLU A 475 10.32 -11.33 19.48
CA GLU A 475 10.81 -10.55 18.33
C GLU A 475 9.65 -9.91 17.54
N ILE A 476 8.52 -10.63 17.33
CA ILE A 476 7.37 -10.12 16.57
C ILE A 476 6.69 -8.99 17.37
N SER A 477 6.69 -9.18 18.71
CA SER A 477 6.07 -8.12 19.53
C SER A 477 6.84 -6.81 19.39
N GLU A 478 8.15 -6.89 19.31
CA GLU A 478 8.96 -5.68 19.13
C GLU A 478 8.71 -5.04 17.76
N PHE A 479 8.60 -5.86 16.76
CA PHE A 479 8.37 -5.32 15.40
C PHE A 479 7.00 -4.65 15.31
N LEU A 480 6.04 -5.12 16.13
CA LEU A 480 4.66 -4.60 15.97
C LEU A 480 4.41 -3.49 16.99
N GLU A 481 5.46 -2.99 17.58
CA GLU A 481 5.24 -1.90 18.55
C GLU A 481 4.49 -0.73 17.90
N GLY A 482 3.35 -0.31 18.56
CA GLY A 482 2.63 0.89 18.05
C GLY A 482 1.53 0.51 17.07
N GLU A 483 1.50 -0.85 16.78
CA GLU A 483 0.46 -1.27 15.80
C GLU A 483 -0.78 -1.76 16.57
N GLY A 484 -2.00 -1.38 16.10
CA GLY A 484 -3.28 -1.73 16.78
C GLY A 484 -3.55 -3.23 16.76
N SER A 485 -2.95 -3.92 15.75
CA SER A 485 -3.27 -5.36 15.60
C SER A 485 -2.25 -6.23 16.35
N ARG A 486 -1.43 -5.58 17.18
CA ARG A 486 -0.32 -6.29 17.85
C ARG A 486 -0.87 -7.41 18.74
N GLU A 487 -1.78 -7.11 19.64
CA GLU A 487 -2.27 -8.13 20.60
C GLU A 487 -2.99 -9.26 19.87
N GLU A 488 -3.74 -8.90 18.84
CA GLU A 488 -4.45 -9.94 18.07
C GLU A 488 -3.46 -10.89 17.37
N VAL A 489 -2.44 -10.33 16.70
CA VAL A 489 -1.47 -11.18 15.98
C VAL A 489 -0.73 -12.08 16.99
N LEU A 490 -0.36 -11.54 18.18
CA LEU A 490 0.41 -12.35 19.16
C LEU A 490 -0.46 -13.48 19.72
N SER A 491 -1.77 -13.19 19.80
CA SER A 491 -2.65 -14.25 20.29
C SER A 491 -2.69 -15.44 19.32
N PHE A 492 -2.49 -15.18 17.99
CA PHE A 492 -2.50 -16.29 17.01
C PHE A 492 -1.26 -17.16 17.15
N LEU A 493 -0.24 -16.64 17.79
CA LEU A 493 1.02 -17.42 17.94
C LEU A 493 0.94 -18.32 19.18
N GLN A 494 0.09 -17.98 20.12
CA GLN A 494 0.09 -18.64 21.45
C GLN A 494 -1.07 -19.64 21.52
N GLY A 495 -1.89 -19.86 20.40
CA GLY A 495 -3.08 -20.72 20.53
C GLY A 495 -2.83 -22.09 19.91
N ALA A 496 -2.65 -23.15 20.79
CA ALA A 496 -2.55 -24.54 20.28
C ALA A 496 -3.88 -24.99 19.65
N GLY A 497 -3.93 -25.19 18.18
CA GLY A 497 -5.14 -25.77 17.56
C GLY A 497 -5.89 -24.73 16.72
N LYS A 498 -5.28 -23.50 16.49
CA LYS A 498 -5.96 -22.47 15.65
C LYS A 498 -5.56 -22.65 14.18
N GLU A 499 -6.60 -22.64 13.25
CA GLU A 499 -6.39 -22.79 11.78
C GLU A 499 -5.58 -21.61 11.23
N GLU A 500 -5.28 -20.58 12.08
CA GLU A 500 -4.56 -19.40 11.55
C GLU A 500 -3.04 -19.63 11.64
N THR A 501 -2.44 -19.17 10.60
CA THR A 501 -0.98 -19.33 10.57
C THR A 501 -0.30 -17.95 10.39
N VAL A 502 0.77 -17.76 11.24
CA VAL A 502 1.50 -16.47 11.15
C VAL A 502 2.80 -16.71 10.35
N PHE A 503 2.95 -15.78 9.35
CA PHE A 503 4.19 -15.88 8.53
C PHE A 503 5.04 -14.62 8.78
N VAL A 504 6.38 -14.91 8.81
CA VAL A 504 7.31 -13.78 8.97
C VAL A 504 8.24 -13.72 7.75
N ALA A 505 8.29 -12.50 7.20
CA ALA A 505 9.30 -12.26 6.14
C ALA A 505 10.55 -11.58 6.71
N ARG A 506 11.73 -12.16 6.23
CA ARG A 506 12.99 -11.62 6.76
C ARG A 506 13.95 -11.30 5.62
N LEU A 507 14.58 -10.20 5.90
CA LEU A 507 15.73 -9.90 5.03
C LEU A 507 16.99 -9.72 5.88
N GLU A 508 18.02 -10.66 5.56
CA GLU A 508 19.28 -10.73 6.32
C GLU A 508 19.01 -10.91 7.81
N GLY A 509 17.97 -11.71 8.15
CA GLY A 509 17.72 -12.12 9.55
C GLY A 509 16.79 -11.13 10.27
N GLN A 510 16.46 -9.96 9.63
CA GLN A 510 15.58 -8.97 10.29
C GLN A 510 14.15 -9.08 9.74
N ILE A 511 13.24 -8.86 10.68
CA ILE A 511 11.83 -8.99 10.24
C ILE A 511 11.46 -7.76 9.38
N SER A 512 10.96 -8.10 8.20
CA SER A 512 10.58 -6.99 7.27
C SER A 512 9.06 -6.97 7.06
N GLY A 513 8.38 -8.02 7.45
CA GLY A 513 6.92 -8.03 7.26
C GLY A 513 6.30 -9.24 7.98
N ILE A 514 4.93 -9.09 8.23
CA ILE A 514 4.17 -10.17 8.87
C ILE A 514 2.84 -10.33 8.14
N ALA A 515 2.53 -11.66 7.92
CA ALA A 515 1.20 -11.95 7.34
C ALA A 515 0.50 -13.04 8.15
N VAL A 516 -0.79 -12.79 8.34
CA VAL A 516 -1.57 -13.82 9.05
C VAL A 516 -2.67 -14.32 8.11
N VAL A 517 -2.68 -15.73 8.01
CA VAL A 517 -3.67 -16.26 7.05
C VAL A 517 -4.40 -17.43 7.72
N SER A 518 -5.56 -17.70 7.10
CA SER A 518 -6.35 -18.88 7.51
C SER A 518 -7.01 -19.53 6.30
N PRO A 519 -7.16 -20.88 6.37
CA PRO A 519 -7.88 -21.50 5.26
C PRO A 519 -9.30 -20.93 5.10
N SER A 520 -9.61 -20.76 3.84
CA SER A 520 -10.95 -20.17 3.59
C SER A 520 -12.03 -21.23 3.83
N LYS A 521 -13.11 -20.92 4.66
CA LYS A 521 -14.16 -21.91 5.03
C LYS A 521 -15.22 -22.01 3.93
N GLN A 522 -15.47 -20.87 3.13
CA GLN A 522 -16.49 -20.96 2.06
C GLN A 522 -16.07 -20.08 0.87
N PRO A 523 -15.09 -20.58 0.09
CA PRO A 523 -14.59 -19.78 -1.03
C PRO A 523 -15.65 -19.63 -2.14
N ALA A 524 -16.61 -20.53 -2.16
CA ALA A 524 -17.63 -20.49 -3.23
C ALA A 524 -18.62 -19.33 -2.99
N VAL A 525 -18.66 -18.89 -1.78
CA VAL A 525 -19.61 -17.80 -1.44
C VAL A 525 -19.14 -16.48 -2.07
N PHE A 526 -17.79 -16.31 -2.22
CA PHE A 526 -17.27 -15.03 -2.75
C PHE A 526 -17.75 -14.80 -4.19
N SER A 527 -17.80 -15.89 -4.98
CA SER A 527 -18.20 -15.72 -6.39
C SER A 527 -19.69 -15.38 -6.51
N LYS A 528 -20.40 -15.62 -5.44
CA LYS A 528 -21.84 -15.30 -5.48
C LYS A 528 -22.09 -13.83 -5.13
N TRP A 529 -21.15 -13.22 -4.32
CA TRP A 529 -21.37 -11.84 -3.86
C TRP A 529 -20.53 -10.87 -4.70
N PHE A 530 -19.42 -11.46 -5.32
CA PHE A 530 -18.49 -10.54 -6.00
C PHE A 530 -18.25 -11.05 -7.43
N GLU A 531 -17.86 -10.08 -8.30
CA GLU A 531 -17.57 -10.48 -9.70
C GLU A 531 -16.16 -11.07 -9.82
N LEU A 532 -15.90 -12.11 -9.10
CA LEU A 532 -14.55 -12.71 -9.02
C LEU A 532 -14.18 -13.35 -10.35
N GLU A 533 -15.11 -13.78 -11.18
CA GLU A 533 -14.84 -14.49 -12.45
C GLU A 533 -14.18 -13.58 -13.48
N GLN A 534 -14.29 -12.31 -13.16
CA GLN A 534 -13.60 -11.38 -14.09
C GLN A 534 -12.08 -11.42 -13.88
N PHE A 535 -11.72 -12.03 -12.76
CA PHE A 535 -10.28 -11.94 -12.45
C PHE A 535 -9.67 -13.34 -12.34
N MET A 536 -10.51 -14.28 -12.13
CA MET A 536 -10.04 -15.68 -12.07
C MET A 536 -11.18 -16.61 -12.49
N SER A 537 -10.70 -17.94 -12.85
CA SER A 537 -11.73 -18.96 -13.14
C SER A 537 -11.90 -19.89 -11.92
N PRO A 538 -12.97 -19.55 -11.09
CA PRO A 538 -13.15 -20.26 -9.80
C PRO A 538 -13.26 -21.77 -10.00
N GLU A 539 -13.69 -22.22 -11.19
CA GLU A 539 -13.91 -23.66 -11.41
C GLU A 539 -12.57 -24.40 -11.53
N LEU A 540 -11.55 -23.67 -11.76
CA LEU A 540 -10.25 -24.33 -11.98
C LEU A 540 -9.47 -24.40 -10.67
N TYR A 541 -10.13 -24.03 -9.59
CA TYR A 541 -9.46 -24.09 -8.28
C TYR A 541 -10.29 -24.96 -7.34
N GLY A 542 -9.49 -25.75 -6.53
CA GLY A 542 -10.18 -26.52 -5.48
C GLY A 542 -10.54 -25.67 -4.26
N SER A 543 -11.50 -26.19 -3.40
CA SER A 543 -11.95 -25.44 -2.20
C SER A 543 -10.81 -25.31 -1.17
N ASP A 544 -9.79 -26.17 -1.20
CA ASP A 544 -8.71 -26.15 -0.19
C ASP A 544 -7.52 -25.30 -0.67
N GLU A 545 -7.81 -24.63 -1.79
CA GLU A 545 -6.67 -23.88 -2.34
C GLU A 545 -6.86 -22.38 -2.10
N HIS A 546 -7.80 -22.05 -1.20
CA HIS A 546 -8.06 -20.62 -0.93
C HIS A 546 -7.71 -20.31 0.53
N LEU A 547 -7.07 -19.10 0.61
CA LEU A 547 -6.72 -18.62 1.96
C LEU A 547 -7.37 -17.26 2.20
N GLU A 548 -7.62 -17.00 3.52
CA GLU A 548 -8.05 -15.64 3.89
C GLU A 548 -6.93 -14.90 4.63
N LEU A 549 -6.69 -13.71 4.04
CA LEU A 549 -5.63 -12.87 4.63
C LEU A 549 -6.25 -11.98 5.73
N LEU A 550 -5.75 -12.22 6.96
CA LEU A 550 -6.33 -11.47 8.10
C LEU A 550 -5.50 -10.22 8.41
N HIS A 551 -4.13 -10.38 8.40
CA HIS A 551 -3.26 -9.20 8.63
C HIS A 551 -2.06 -9.25 7.68
N LEU A 552 -1.76 -8.00 7.14
CA LEU A 552 -0.52 -7.86 6.34
C LEU A 552 0.19 -6.56 6.75
N LEU A 553 1.26 -6.80 7.54
CA LEU A 553 2.06 -5.64 7.98
C LEU A 553 3.49 -5.72 7.43
N VAL A 554 3.81 -4.61 6.73
CA VAL A 554 5.15 -4.66 6.10
C VAL A 554 5.85 -3.31 6.35
N ASN A 555 7.10 -3.43 6.75
CA ASN A 555 7.88 -2.18 6.74
C ASN A 555 7.78 -1.45 5.39
N PRO A 556 7.51 -0.15 5.42
CA PRO A 556 7.19 0.62 4.20
C PRO A 556 8.34 0.57 3.17
N ILE A 557 9.58 0.37 3.59
CA ILE A 557 10.65 0.37 2.57
C ILE A 557 10.61 -0.92 1.76
N PHE A 558 9.79 -1.96 2.27
CA PHE A 558 9.76 -3.24 1.53
C PHE A 558 8.39 -3.44 0.86
N LEU A 559 7.62 -2.37 0.66
CA LEU A 559 6.26 -2.52 0.11
C LEU A 559 6.32 -3.09 -1.32
N ARG A 560 7.42 -2.88 -2.11
CA ARG A 560 7.48 -3.38 -3.51
C ARG A 560 7.79 -4.87 -3.50
N ARG A 561 8.06 -5.36 -2.24
CA ARG A 561 8.42 -6.79 -2.23
C ARG A 561 7.24 -7.62 -1.72
N VAL A 562 6.13 -7.02 -1.51
CA VAL A 562 4.95 -7.72 -0.95
C VAL A 562 4.54 -8.87 -1.89
N PRO A 563 4.54 -8.64 -3.25
CA PRO A 563 4.17 -9.77 -4.12
C PRO A 563 5.06 -10.99 -3.90
N GLU A 564 6.39 -10.68 -3.69
CA GLU A 564 7.30 -11.81 -3.42
C GLU A 564 6.96 -12.51 -2.11
N ILE A 565 6.58 -11.71 -1.05
CA ILE A 565 6.25 -12.31 0.26
C ILE A 565 5.00 -13.18 0.13
N LEU A 566 3.98 -12.69 -0.57
CA LEU A 566 2.72 -13.44 -0.66
C LEU A 566 2.87 -14.66 -1.56
N ARG A 567 3.75 -14.53 -2.60
CA ARG A 567 3.95 -15.73 -3.44
C ARG A 567 4.61 -16.85 -2.64
N GLU A 568 5.59 -16.44 -1.82
CA GLU A 568 6.25 -17.48 -1.01
C GLU A 568 5.26 -18.08 0.01
N LEU A 569 4.50 -17.20 0.50
CA LEU A 569 3.47 -17.71 1.45
C LEU A 569 2.55 -18.72 0.74
N LEU A 570 2.06 -18.43 -0.45
CA LEU A 570 1.18 -19.38 -1.16
C LEU A 570 1.93 -20.66 -1.54
N ARG A 571 3.18 -20.45 -1.81
CA ARG A 571 3.96 -21.66 -2.14
C ARG A 571 4.07 -22.58 -0.91
N ILE A 572 4.44 -21.99 0.27
CA ILE A 572 4.66 -22.79 1.49
C ILE A 572 3.36 -23.48 1.89
N THR A 573 2.25 -22.76 1.63
CA THR A 573 0.96 -23.35 2.07
C THR A 573 0.39 -24.23 0.95
N GLU A 574 1.04 -24.18 -0.21
CA GLU A 574 0.56 -24.93 -1.40
C GLU A 574 -0.88 -24.54 -1.75
N SER A 575 -1.16 -23.28 -1.57
CA SER A 575 -2.45 -22.69 -2.01
C SER A 575 -2.22 -21.75 -3.20
N PHE A 576 -3.37 -21.27 -3.83
CA PHE A 576 -3.16 -20.46 -5.07
C PHE A 576 -3.96 -19.15 -4.98
N CYS A 577 -4.89 -19.14 -3.97
CA CYS A 577 -5.74 -17.92 -3.97
C CYS A 577 -5.73 -17.31 -2.56
N LEU A 578 -5.74 -16.02 -2.60
CA LEU A 578 -5.75 -15.29 -1.32
C LEU A 578 -6.82 -14.21 -1.35
N HIS A 579 -7.66 -14.25 -0.25
CA HIS A 579 -8.74 -13.25 -0.16
C HIS A 579 -8.59 -12.46 1.15
N ALA A 580 -8.98 -11.17 0.94
CA ALA A 580 -8.95 -10.33 2.16
C ALA A 580 -10.23 -9.49 2.22
N ALA A 581 -10.89 -9.69 3.43
CA ALA A 581 -12.10 -8.85 3.61
C ALA A 581 -11.76 -7.65 4.50
N VAL A 582 -12.10 -6.47 3.92
CA VAL A 582 -11.80 -5.26 4.72
C VAL A 582 -13.12 -4.76 5.33
N GLN A 583 -13.11 -4.75 6.70
CA GLN A 583 -14.40 -4.53 7.41
C GLN A 583 -14.50 -3.08 7.89
N ASP A 584 -13.31 -2.30 8.00
CA ASP A 584 -13.37 -0.94 8.56
C ASP A 584 -13.17 0.11 7.45
N ALA A 585 -14.08 1.19 7.45
CA ALA A 585 -14.03 2.35 6.52
C ALA A 585 -12.73 3.15 6.72
N GLN A 586 -11.65 2.53 7.44
CA GLN A 586 -10.38 3.31 7.52
C GLN A 586 -9.53 3.11 6.26
N ALA A 587 -8.71 4.06 5.98
CA ALA A 587 -7.82 3.99 4.81
C ALA A 587 -7.13 2.61 4.71
N MET A 588 -7.26 2.02 3.54
CA MET A 588 -6.59 0.72 3.24
C MET A 588 -5.07 0.84 3.41
N PRO A 589 -4.62 -0.14 4.29
CA PRO A 589 -3.16 -0.10 4.43
C PRO A 589 -2.46 -0.25 3.07
N ARG A 590 -1.33 0.37 2.94
CA ARG A 590 -0.61 0.42 1.65
C ARG A 590 -0.15 -0.99 1.22
N ALA A 591 0.12 -1.84 2.20
CA ALA A 591 0.59 -3.20 1.83
C ALA A 591 -0.48 -3.96 1.05
N TYR A 592 -1.74 -3.53 1.18
CA TYR A 592 -2.84 -4.28 0.51
C TYR A 592 -3.01 -3.79 -0.94
N GLN A 593 -2.32 -2.74 -1.31
CA GLN A 593 -2.47 -2.18 -2.67
C GLN A 593 -2.12 -3.22 -3.74
N THR A 594 -1.33 -4.28 -3.29
CA THR A 594 -0.96 -5.32 -4.27
C THR A 594 -2.18 -6.20 -4.59
N LEU A 595 -3.18 -6.18 -3.72
CA LEU A 595 -4.38 -7.00 -3.99
C LEU A 595 -5.38 -6.22 -4.84
N THR A 596 -6.13 -7.05 -5.61
CA THR A 596 -7.10 -6.40 -6.54
C THR A 596 -8.48 -6.30 -5.87
N TYR A 597 -8.87 -5.14 -6.06
CA TYR A 597 -10.25 -4.93 -5.56
C TYR A 597 -11.26 -5.64 -6.46
N ILE A 598 -12.29 -6.30 -5.68
CA ILE A 598 -13.29 -7.05 -6.48
C ILE A 598 -14.66 -6.39 -6.23
N PRO A 599 -15.21 -5.90 -7.35
CA PRO A 599 -16.52 -5.24 -7.19
C PRO A 599 -17.60 -6.23 -6.74
N CYS A 600 -18.53 -5.60 -5.89
CA CYS A 600 -19.67 -6.44 -5.46
C CYS A 600 -20.68 -6.57 -6.59
N ARG A 601 -21.42 -7.71 -6.56
CA ARG A 601 -22.46 -7.88 -7.59
C ARG A 601 -23.67 -7.00 -7.24
N ARG A 602 -24.32 -6.52 -8.34
CA ARG A 602 -25.44 -5.58 -8.13
C ARG A 602 -26.76 -6.36 -7.95
N LEU A 603 -27.61 -5.69 -7.01
CA LEU A 603 -28.97 -6.29 -6.92
C LEU A 603 -29.72 -6.10 -8.24
N ALA A 604 -30.27 -7.23 -8.77
CA ALA A 604 -31.02 -7.14 -10.04
C ALA A 604 -32.15 -6.10 -9.90
N PRO A 605 -32.04 -5.07 -10.89
CA PRO A 605 -33.16 -4.11 -10.83
C PRO A 605 -34.51 -4.80 -11.05
N SER A 606 -35.56 -4.27 -10.35
CA SER A 606 -36.93 -4.79 -10.51
C SER A 606 -37.39 -4.71 -11.97
N SER A 607 -36.71 -3.80 -12.89
CA SER A 607 -36.98 -3.69 -14.35
C SER A 607 -35.67 -3.42 -15.10
N PRO A 608 -34.89 -4.45 -15.41
CA PRO A 608 -33.60 -4.21 -16.06
C PRO A 608 -33.76 -3.67 -17.48
N PRO A 609 -32.99 -2.63 -17.93
CA PRO A 609 -33.01 -2.23 -19.35
C PRO A 609 -32.84 -3.43 -20.28
N LYS A 610 -33.46 -3.45 -21.48
CA LYS A 610 -33.49 -4.60 -22.44
C LYS A 610 -32.08 -5.06 -22.79
N ASP A 611 -31.06 -4.27 -22.46
CA ASP A 611 -29.70 -4.63 -22.90
C ASP A 611 -28.91 -5.21 -21.72
N LEU A 612 -29.56 -5.32 -20.46
CA LEU A 612 -28.81 -5.83 -19.30
C LEU A 612 -29.38 -7.19 -18.90
N ASP A 613 -28.58 -8.23 -19.12
CA ASP A 613 -29.02 -9.57 -18.66
C ASP A 613 -28.84 -9.70 -17.13
N PRO A 614 -29.82 -9.54 -16.32
CA PRO A 614 -29.84 -9.57 -14.85
C PRO A 614 -29.30 -10.91 -14.31
N ALA A 615 -29.36 -12.03 -15.06
CA ALA A 615 -28.85 -13.36 -14.64
C ALA A 615 -27.32 -13.39 -14.58
N LYS A 616 -26.66 -12.48 -15.28
CA LYS A 616 -25.18 -12.50 -15.35
C LYS A 616 -24.58 -11.49 -14.36
N THR A 617 -25.44 -10.59 -13.70
CA THR A 617 -24.81 -9.50 -12.91
C THR A 617 -25.51 -9.39 -11.55
N ALA A 618 -26.57 -10.36 -11.35
CA ALA A 618 -27.44 -10.00 -10.21
C ALA A 618 -27.04 -10.86 -8.99
N LEU A 619 -26.98 -10.12 -7.88
CA LEU A 619 -26.78 -10.81 -6.59
C LEU A 619 -27.93 -11.78 -6.33
N GLU A 620 -27.60 -13.02 -5.94
CA GLU A 620 -28.67 -13.98 -5.59
C GLU A 620 -29.44 -13.52 -4.34
N PRO A 621 -30.87 -13.49 -4.52
CA PRO A 621 -31.70 -13.01 -3.40
C PRO A 621 -31.61 -13.94 -2.19
N ASP A 622 -31.36 -13.34 -0.85
CA ASP A 622 -31.47 -14.05 0.45
C ASP A 622 -30.19 -14.84 0.75
N LEU A 623 -29.03 -14.38 0.18
CA LEU A 623 -27.77 -15.05 0.55
C LEU A 623 -27.27 -14.52 1.91
N PRO A 624 -26.98 -15.46 2.86
CA PRO A 624 -26.40 -14.97 4.13
C PRO A 624 -25.11 -14.18 3.88
N LEU A 625 -25.14 -12.91 4.31
CA LEU A 625 -23.90 -12.09 4.19
C LEU A 625 -22.70 -12.83 4.79
N PRO A 626 -21.69 -13.08 3.95
CA PRO A 626 -20.50 -13.70 4.57
C PRO A 626 -20.04 -12.91 5.81
N ALA A 627 -19.66 -13.75 6.91
CA ALA A 627 -19.01 -13.10 8.08
C ALA A 627 -17.86 -12.19 7.63
N GLY A 628 -18.45 -11.17 6.77
CA GLY A 628 -17.50 -10.18 6.22
C GLY A 628 -18.12 -9.41 5.05
N PRO A 629 -18.80 -8.10 5.16
CA PRO A 629 -17.95 -7.38 4.20
C PRO A 629 -18.14 -5.87 4.27
N PRO A 630 -17.09 -5.03 3.97
CA PRO A 630 -17.65 -4.00 3.08
C PRO A 630 -16.80 -3.79 1.83
N ALA A 631 -15.73 -4.64 1.48
CA ALA A 631 -14.93 -4.68 0.24
C ALA A 631 -14.06 -5.93 0.23
N LEU A 632 -14.07 -6.68 -0.92
CA LEU A 632 -13.24 -7.90 -1.07
C LEU A 632 -12.01 -7.58 -1.94
N LEU A 633 -10.90 -7.93 -1.34
CA LEU A 633 -9.65 -7.89 -2.14
C LEU A 633 -9.19 -9.32 -2.47
N HIS A 634 -8.67 -9.37 -3.74
CA HIS A 634 -8.27 -10.73 -4.15
C HIS A 634 -6.96 -10.67 -4.93
N THR A 635 -6.21 -11.70 -4.69
CA THR A 635 -5.09 -11.98 -5.61
C THR A 635 -4.90 -13.49 -5.74
N ASN A 636 -4.19 -13.87 -6.77
CA ASN A 636 -3.78 -15.27 -6.95
C ASN A 636 -2.36 -15.35 -7.53
N PHE A 637 -1.97 -16.55 -7.54
CA PHE A 637 -0.55 -16.70 -7.91
C PHE A 637 -0.26 -16.00 -9.24
N ARG A 638 -1.15 -16.11 -10.20
CA ARG A 638 -0.94 -15.47 -11.53
C ARG A 638 -0.90 -13.95 -11.40
N LEU A 639 -1.84 -13.38 -10.64
CA LEU A 639 -1.89 -11.89 -10.54
C LEU A 639 -0.68 -11.37 -9.78
N LEU A 640 -0.15 -12.19 -8.81
CA LEU A 640 1.05 -11.74 -8.07
C LEU A 640 2.28 -11.73 -8.96
N SER A 641 2.16 -12.50 -10.09
CA SER A 641 3.34 -12.62 -10.96
C SER A 641 3.25 -11.66 -12.14
N GLN A 642 2.18 -10.95 -12.10
CA GLN A 642 2.02 -9.97 -13.19
C GLN A 642 2.44 -8.57 -12.70
N PRO A 643 3.41 -8.01 -13.37
CA PRO A 643 3.82 -6.67 -12.95
C PRO A 643 2.72 -5.63 -13.21
N LYS A 644 2.59 -4.75 -12.18
CA LYS A 644 1.57 -3.69 -12.37
C LYS A 644 2.22 -2.43 -12.97
N LYS A 645 1.37 -1.84 -13.74
CA LYS A 645 1.87 -0.57 -14.33
C LYS A 645 1.50 0.60 -13.41
N ASP A 646 2.63 1.36 -13.07
CA ASP A 646 2.39 2.52 -12.18
C ASP A 646 1.97 3.75 -13.00
N LEU A 647 0.86 4.32 -12.56
CA LEU A 647 0.40 5.56 -13.23
C LEU A 647 0.38 6.70 -12.22
N ASP A 648 0.98 7.86 -12.75
CA ASP A 648 1.11 8.94 -11.74
C ASP A 648 0.25 10.14 -12.17
N ASP A 649 -0.57 9.81 -13.22
CA ASP A 649 -1.48 10.93 -13.55
C ASP A 649 -2.36 11.27 -12.33
N ARG A 650 -2.49 12.61 -12.16
CA ARG A 650 -3.37 13.06 -11.05
C ARG A 650 -4.83 13.06 -11.49
N ILE A 651 -5.59 12.15 -10.82
CA ILE A 651 -7.02 12.09 -11.16
C ILE A 651 -7.82 12.67 -9.98
N VAL A 652 -8.58 13.78 -10.35
CA VAL A 652 -9.40 14.39 -9.28
C VAL A 652 -10.88 14.16 -9.62
N VAL A 653 -11.51 13.45 -8.64
CA VAL A 653 -12.96 13.20 -8.83
C VAL A 653 -13.77 14.12 -7.91
N ILE A 654 -14.72 14.93 -8.58
CA ILE A 654 -15.52 15.88 -7.79
C ILE A 654 -16.93 15.27 -7.63
N GLY A 655 -17.25 15.11 -6.30
CA GLY A 655 -18.61 14.58 -6.04
C GLY A 655 -18.53 13.15 -5.49
N GLY A 656 -19.36 12.84 -4.43
CA GLY A 656 -19.39 11.48 -3.84
C GLY A 656 -20.72 10.79 -4.15
N CYS A 657 -21.10 10.84 -5.50
CA CYS A 657 -22.39 10.21 -5.86
C CYS A 657 -22.15 8.80 -6.43
N GLU A 658 -23.19 8.13 -6.80
CA GLU A 658 -23.10 6.74 -7.31
C GLU A 658 -22.24 6.67 -8.58
N THR A 659 -22.39 7.74 -9.38
CA THR A 659 -21.58 7.73 -10.62
C THR A 659 -20.08 7.77 -10.29
N SER A 660 -19.75 8.61 -9.32
CA SER A 660 -18.32 8.71 -8.99
C SER A 660 -17.80 7.40 -8.37
N VAL A 661 -18.64 6.79 -7.66
CA VAL A 661 -18.21 5.51 -7.04
C VAL A 661 -18.12 4.44 -8.14
N GLY A 662 -19.12 4.35 -9.04
CA GLY A 662 -19.03 3.44 -10.19
C GLY A 662 -17.73 3.65 -10.99
N PHE A 663 -17.46 4.92 -11.24
CA PHE A 663 -16.20 5.21 -11.97
C PHE A 663 -14.98 4.65 -11.21
N ALA A 664 -14.91 4.91 -9.88
CA ALA A 664 -13.73 4.42 -9.10
C ALA A 664 -13.65 2.89 -9.15
N ASP A 665 -14.87 2.19 -9.16
CA ASP A 665 -14.86 0.72 -9.25
C ASP A 665 -14.27 0.24 -10.58
N ALA A 666 -14.55 0.94 -11.54
CA ALA A 666 -14.08 0.50 -12.87
C ALA A 666 -12.57 0.70 -13.02
N VAL A 667 -12.12 1.79 -12.38
CA VAL A 667 -10.70 2.08 -12.67
C VAL A 667 -9.82 1.37 -11.64
N LEU A 668 -10.32 1.26 -10.36
CA LEU A 668 -9.45 0.71 -9.30
C LEU A 668 -9.49 -0.83 -9.34
N SER A 669 -10.44 -1.47 -10.16
CA SER A 669 -10.55 -2.95 -10.20
C SER A 669 -9.69 -3.53 -11.32
N VAL A 670 -8.92 -2.62 -11.99
CA VAL A 670 -8.04 -3.15 -13.05
C VAL A 670 -6.77 -3.73 -12.41
N PRO A 671 -6.51 -5.04 -12.52
CA PRO A 671 -5.47 -5.74 -11.76
C PRO A 671 -4.07 -5.36 -12.20
N TYR A 672 -3.92 -4.83 -13.45
CA TYR A 672 -2.53 -4.63 -13.89
C TYR A 672 -2.13 -3.16 -13.79
N LEU A 673 -3.06 -2.35 -13.14
CA LEU A 673 -2.73 -0.91 -13.00
C LEU A 673 -2.59 -0.57 -11.52
N ASP A 674 -1.64 0.28 -11.27
CA ASP A 674 -1.51 0.87 -9.93
C ASP A 674 -1.63 2.40 -10.03
N LEU A 675 -2.79 2.84 -9.54
CA LEU A 675 -3.01 4.30 -9.57
C LEU A 675 -2.62 4.91 -8.23
N HIS A 676 -1.70 5.89 -8.32
CA HIS A 676 -1.11 6.36 -7.05
C HIS A 676 -1.81 7.65 -6.60
N ARG A 677 -2.53 8.31 -7.60
CA ARG A 677 -2.97 9.66 -7.18
C ARG A 677 -4.41 9.88 -7.62
N VAL A 678 -5.23 9.24 -6.86
CA VAL A 678 -6.66 9.49 -7.09
C VAL A 678 -7.23 10.21 -5.86
N THR A 679 -7.82 11.42 -6.19
CA THR A 679 -8.33 12.24 -5.06
C THR A 679 -9.82 12.50 -5.27
N TYR A 680 -10.57 12.14 -4.15
CA TYR A 680 -12.02 12.48 -4.13
C TYR A 680 -12.27 13.77 -3.33
N VAL A 681 -13.05 14.55 -4.02
CA VAL A 681 -13.43 15.78 -3.30
C VAL A 681 -14.95 15.81 -3.16
N SER A 682 -15.38 15.74 -1.91
CA SER A 682 -16.83 15.81 -1.68
C SER A 682 -17.11 16.41 -0.30
N PRO A 683 -18.23 17.25 -0.35
CA PRO A 683 -18.59 17.77 0.99
C PRO A 683 -18.98 16.65 1.95
N GLY A 684 -18.33 16.54 3.15
CA GLY A 684 -18.74 15.52 4.15
C GLY A 684 -18.10 14.16 3.88
N GLY A 685 -17.17 14.09 2.74
CA GLY A 685 -16.44 12.83 2.45
C GLY A 685 -17.29 11.86 1.63
N LEU A 686 -16.91 10.53 1.60
CA LEU A 686 -17.63 9.53 0.81
C LEU A 686 -18.85 9.03 1.60
N ALA A 687 -19.98 9.05 0.91
CA ALA A 687 -21.24 8.65 1.59
C ALA A 687 -21.19 7.17 2.00
N LEU A 688 -21.68 6.88 3.26
CA LEU A 688 -21.65 5.50 3.78
C LEU A 688 -23.03 4.85 3.65
N ARG A 689 -24.02 5.69 3.16
CA ARG A 689 -25.35 5.08 2.94
C ARG A 689 -26.09 5.85 1.85
N PRO A 690 -26.90 5.03 1.11
CA PRO A 690 -27.68 5.73 0.08
C PRO A 690 -28.75 6.65 0.68
N PRO A 691 -29.04 7.80 -0.03
CA PRO A 691 -30.16 8.60 0.48
C PRO A 691 -31.46 7.77 0.54
N LEU A 692 -32.26 7.95 1.62
CA LEU A 692 -33.49 7.17 1.92
C LEU A 692 -34.48 7.24 0.76
N TYR A 693 -34.60 8.28 0.01
CA TYR A 693 -35.63 8.41 -1.06
C TYR A 693 -35.21 7.64 -2.31
N LYS A 694 -33.94 7.12 -2.39
CA LYS A 694 -33.40 6.46 -3.62
C LYS A 694 -33.25 4.97 -3.36
N ARG A 695 -33.88 4.33 -2.24
CA ARG A 695 -33.65 2.94 -1.79
C ARG A 695 -34.49 1.98 -2.64
N ARG A 696 -35.09 2.46 -3.93
CA ARG A 696 -35.98 1.42 -4.50
C ARG A 696 -35.93 1.50 -6.03
N SER A 697 -34.82 2.18 -6.72
CA SER A 697 -34.86 2.07 -8.21
C SER A 697 -33.45 2.27 -8.77
N LEU A 698 -32.59 1.14 -8.83
CA LEU A 698 -31.30 1.06 -9.54
C LEU A 698 -30.16 1.62 -8.69
N THR A 699 -30.37 1.76 -7.23
CA THR A 699 -29.35 2.39 -6.35
C THR A 699 -28.51 1.30 -5.69
N LEU A 700 -27.27 1.77 -5.43
CA LEU A 700 -26.36 0.84 -4.74
C LEU A 700 -26.96 0.38 -3.40
N SER A 701 -26.92 -0.97 -3.12
CA SER A 701 -27.33 -1.50 -1.79
C SER A 701 -26.46 -0.94 -0.66
N ASP A 702 -26.98 -0.99 0.56
CA ASP A 702 -26.20 -0.54 1.74
C ASP A 702 -24.81 -1.18 1.77
N ALA A 703 -24.77 -2.41 1.44
CA ALA A 703 -23.45 -3.08 1.43
C ALA A 703 -22.54 -2.50 0.34
N GLU A 704 -23.12 -2.14 -0.79
CA GLU A 704 -22.33 -1.53 -1.91
C GLU A 704 -21.81 -0.15 -1.52
N TYR A 705 -22.52 0.62 -0.71
CA TYR A 705 -22.09 1.97 -0.27
C TYR A 705 -20.99 1.86 0.79
N ARG A 706 -21.20 0.91 1.68
CA ARG A 706 -20.20 0.75 2.75
C ARG A 706 -18.87 0.24 2.19
N GLN A 707 -18.96 -0.53 1.14
CA GLN A 707 -17.71 -0.91 0.46
C GLN A 707 -16.96 0.30 -0.08
N HIS A 708 -17.72 1.29 -0.45
CA HIS A 708 -17.09 2.46 -1.11
C HIS A 708 -16.54 3.44 -0.08
N ALA A 709 -17.02 3.29 1.09
CA ALA A 709 -16.50 4.18 2.15
C ALA A 709 -15.03 3.90 2.43
N ILE A 710 -14.53 2.83 1.79
CA ILE A 710 -13.08 2.57 2.00
C ILE A 710 -12.28 3.28 0.90
N SER A 711 -11.51 4.22 1.30
CA SER A 711 -10.75 5.13 0.42
C SER A 711 -9.84 4.36 -0.55
N ARG A 712 -9.99 2.95 -0.61
CA ARG A 712 -9.41 2.05 -1.62
C ARG A 712 -8.12 2.63 -2.19
N GLY A 713 -7.39 3.28 -1.24
CA GLY A 713 -6.09 3.80 -1.75
C GLY A 713 -6.24 5.18 -2.38
N CYS A 714 -7.57 5.73 -2.26
CA CYS A 714 -7.83 7.11 -2.77
C CYS A 714 -7.75 8.10 -1.60
N ARG A 715 -7.27 9.22 -2.01
CA ARG A 715 -7.32 10.31 -1.02
C ARG A 715 -8.68 11.02 -1.03
N VAL A 716 -9.34 11.04 0.20
CA VAL A 716 -10.67 11.69 0.26
C VAL A 716 -10.50 13.06 0.95
N VAL A 717 -10.89 14.07 0.16
CA VAL A 717 -10.81 15.45 0.69
C VAL A 717 -12.23 15.93 0.98
N GLU A 718 -12.43 16.15 2.32
CA GLU A 718 -13.76 16.65 2.73
C GLU A 718 -13.82 18.17 2.57
N GLY A 719 -14.40 18.56 1.47
CA GLY A 719 -14.46 20.01 1.19
C GLY A 719 -15.33 20.26 -0.05
N THR A 720 -15.63 21.61 -0.17
CA THR A 720 -16.46 22.00 -1.32
C THR A 720 -15.63 22.79 -2.35
N VAL A 721 -15.91 22.37 -3.54
CA VAL A 721 -15.14 23.06 -4.60
C VAL A 721 -15.66 24.51 -4.73
N SER A 722 -14.74 25.47 -4.70
CA SER A 722 -15.16 26.89 -4.79
C SER A 722 -14.79 27.47 -6.16
N GLN A 723 -13.67 26.98 -6.74
CA GLN A 723 -13.26 27.54 -8.05
C GLN A 723 -12.57 26.45 -8.87
N LEU A 724 -12.86 26.58 -10.28
CA LEU A 724 -12.16 25.67 -11.21
C LEU A 724 -11.44 26.48 -12.29
N ASP A 725 -10.09 26.27 -12.26
CA ASP A 725 -9.28 26.89 -13.34
C ASP A 725 -8.83 25.83 -14.35
N ARG A 726 -9.32 25.83 -15.59
CA ARG A 726 -9.05 24.74 -16.56
C ARG A 726 -7.73 24.99 -17.29
N VAL A 727 -7.36 26.34 -17.34
CA VAL A 727 -6.09 26.64 -18.05
C VAL A 727 -4.90 26.19 -17.20
N GLU A 728 -5.04 26.40 -15.90
CA GLU A 728 -3.91 25.98 -15.03
C GLU A 728 -4.14 24.57 -14.47
N GLN A 729 -5.40 24.01 -14.86
CA GLN A 729 -5.80 22.65 -14.43
C GLN A 729 -5.69 22.51 -12.90
N VAL A 730 -6.40 23.41 -12.18
CA VAL A 730 -6.37 23.44 -10.70
C VAL A 730 -7.81 23.60 -10.19
N VAL A 731 -8.07 22.80 -9.07
CA VAL A 731 -9.36 23.00 -8.38
C VAL A 731 -9.11 23.59 -6.98
N SER A 732 -9.88 24.68 -6.66
CA SER A 732 -9.76 25.26 -5.31
C SER A 732 -10.88 24.70 -4.42
N VAL A 733 -10.39 24.13 -3.29
CA VAL A 733 -11.37 23.43 -2.45
C VAL A 733 -11.39 24.13 -1.07
N ARG A 734 -12.59 24.51 -0.73
CA ARG A 734 -12.76 25.05 0.63
C ARG A 734 -12.99 23.89 1.63
N MET A 735 -12.01 23.78 2.53
CA MET A 735 -12.10 22.64 3.48
C MET A 735 -13.12 22.95 4.57
N ASP A 736 -13.59 21.92 5.26
CA ASP A 736 -14.56 22.14 6.36
C ASP A 736 -13.94 22.97 7.49
N SER A 737 -12.58 22.91 7.50
CA SER A 737 -11.85 23.69 8.52
C SER A 737 -11.85 25.18 8.18
N GLY A 738 -12.36 25.54 7.00
CA GLY A 738 -12.41 26.97 6.61
C GLY A 738 -11.23 27.34 5.69
N GLU A 739 -10.19 26.48 5.55
CA GLU A 739 -9.02 26.78 4.70
C GLU A 739 -9.30 26.37 3.24
N THR A 740 -8.68 27.14 2.38
CA THR A 740 -8.83 26.79 0.95
C THR A 740 -7.52 26.16 0.44
N VAL A 741 -7.75 25.03 -0.20
CA VAL A 741 -6.56 24.33 -0.73
C VAL A 741 -6.72 24.16 -2.25
N GLU A 742 -5.54 24.34 -2.92
CA GLU A 742 -5.58 24.14 -4.38
C GLU A 742 -5.07 22.74 -4.74
N ILE A 743 -5.86 22.16 -5.66
CA ILE A 743 -5.45 20.80 -6.06
C ILE A 743 -5.32 20.75 -7.59
N LYS A 744 -4.12 20.29 -8.08
CA LYS A 744 -3.89 20.19 -9.54
C LYS A 744 -4.36 18.83 -10.05
N TYR A 745 -4.80 18.92 -11.37
CA TYR A 745 -5.23 17.63 -11.92
C TYR A 745 -4.74 17.48 -13.36
N ASP A 746 -4.57 16.13 -13.69
CA ASP A 746 -4.34 15.80 -15.13
C ASP A 746 -5.65 15.35 -15.78
N HIS A 747 -6.37 14.62 -14.90
CA HIS A 747 -7.72 14.25 -15.35
C HIS A 747 -8.75 14.65 -14.28
N LEU A 748 -9.81 15.37 -14.79
CA LEU A 748 -10.85 15.81 -13.84
C LEU A 748 -12.17 15.11 -14.18
N VAL A 749 -12.70 14.45 -13.14
CA VAL A 749 -14.03 13.83 -13.32
C VAL A 749 -15.06 14.59 -12.49
N LEU A 750 -16.09 15.11 -13.22
CA LEU A 750 -17.15 15.87 -12.51
C LEU A 750 -18.39 14.97 -12.33
N ALA A 751 -18.50 14.57 -11.06
CA ALA A 751 -19.69 13.75 -10.72
C ALA A 751 -20.40 14.34 -9.50
N ALA A 752 -20.80 15.61 -9.54
CA ALA A 752 -21.29 16.37 -8.37
C ALA A 752 -22.81 16.20 -8.23
N GLY A 753 -23.38 15.34 -9.03
CA GLY A 753 -24.83 15.12 -8.91
C GLY A 753 -25.63 16.42 -9.09
N PHE A 754 -27.04 16.29 -8.66
CA PHE A 754 -27.95 17.45 -8.80
C PHE A 754 -28.41 17.91 -7.40
N ARG A 755 -28.58 19.26 -7.29
CA ARG A 755 -29.16 19.78 -6.03
C ARG A 755 -30.53 20.39 -6.31
N ASP A 756 -31.47 20.05 -5.35
CA ASP A 756 -32.79 20.70 -5.44
C ASP A 756 -32.73 22.12 -4.85
N THR A 757 -33.19 23.10 -5.65
CA THR A 757 -33.02 24.49 -5.17
C THR A 757 -34.36 25.07 -4.72
N VAL A 758 -35.34 24.29 -4.78
CA VAL A 758 -36.72 24.79 -4.62
C VAL A 758 -36.89 25.28 -3.17
N ILE A 759 -36.40 24.54 -2.23
CA ILE A 759 -36.57 24.93 -0.81
C ILE A 759 -35.80 26.22 -0.53
N ASP A 760 -34.59 26.32 -1.14
CA ASP A 760 -33.81 27.57 -0.94
C ASP A 760 -34.46 28.75 -1.69
N ARG A 761 -34.90 28.50 -2.83
CA ARG A 761 -35.48 29.61 -3.64
C ARG A 761 -36.79 30.09 -3.02
N LEU A 762 -37.49 29.12 -2.46
CA LEU A 762 -38.82 29.52 -1.96
C LEU A 762 -38.75 29.80 -0.46
N GLN A 763 -37.46 29.69 0.13
CA GLN A 763 -37.21 29.96 1.56
C GLN A 763 -38.19 29.17 2.45
N LEU A 764 -38.36 27.89 2.16
CA LEU A 764 -39.36 27.08 2.87
C LEU A 764 -38.70 26.31 4.02
N TRP A 765 -37.47 26.84 4.62
CA TRP A 765 -36.71 26.04 5.63
C TRP A 765 -37.48 26.00 6.94
N HIS A 766 -38.46 26.87 7.06
CA HIS A 766 -39.13 26.97 8.38
C HIS A 766 -40.47 26.24 8.35
N VAL A 767 -40.89 25.78 7.15
CA VAL A 767 -42.25 25.19 7.05
C VAL A 767 -42.17 23.72 7.52
N ASP A 768 -42.98 23.47 8.64
CA ASP A 768 -43.01 22.12 9.24
C ASP A 768 -43.52 21.08 8.23
N GLY A 769 -42.77 19.99 8.02
CA GLY A 769 -43.26 18.90 7.12
C GLY A 769 -42.70 19.05 5.71
N VAL A 770 -41.96 20.08 5.46
CA VAL A 770 -41.37 20.25 4.11
C VAL A 770 -39.86 19.96 4.21
N PHE A 771 -39.49 18.95 3.40
CA PHE A 771 -38.06 18.55 3.43
C PHE A 771 -37.56 18.38 1.99
N SER A 772 -36.24 18.66 1.82
CA SER A 772 -35.61 18.38 0.53
C SER A 772 -34.98 16.97 0.57
N PRO A 773 -35.28 16.19 -0.52
CA PRO A 773 -34.82 14.80 -0.57
C PRO A 773 -33.33 14.71 -0.96
N PHE A 774 -32.56 15.89 -1.12
CA PHE A 774 -31.22 15.78 -1.76
C PHE A 774 -30.17 16.31 -0.80
N ASN A 775 -30.62 16.52 0.54
CA ASN A 775 -29.69 17.04 1.56
C ASN A 775 -29.71 16.13 2.80
N LEU A 776 -28.51 15.50 3.14
CA LEU A 776 -28.39 14.55 4.27
C LEU A 776 -28.91 15.18 5.57
N TYR A 777 -28.66 16.46 5.85
CA TYR A 777 -29.19 17.16 7.03
C TYR A 777 -30.73 17.20 7.02
N GLN A 778 -31.36 17.38 5.96
CA GLN A 778 -32.84 17.44 5.87
C GLN A 778 -33.45 16.04 5.94
N GLU A 779 -32.56 15.09 5.63
CA GLU A 779 -33.01 13.69 5.78
C GLU A 779 -33.09 13.30 7.26
N ASN A 780 -32.01 13.65 8.05
CA ASN A 780 -32.08 13.39 9.52
C ASN A 780 -33.25 14.13 10.16
N ALA A 781 -33.42 15.30 9.69
CA ALA A 781 -34.57 16.08 10.19
C ALA A 781 -35.90 15.42 9.82
N LEU A 782 -35.99 14.91 8.57
CA LEU A 782 -37.20 14.17 8.17
C LEU A 782 -37.41 12.95 9.08
N GLN A 783 -36.34 12.20 9.41
CA GLN A 783 -36.47 11.01 10.28
C GLN A 783 -36.93 11.42 11.68
N ALA A 784 -36.25 12.36 12.19
CA ALA A 784 -36.68 12.85 13.52
C ALA A 784 -38.15 13.27 13.50
N TRP A 785 -38.51 14.00 12.42
CA TRP A 785 -39.92 14.42 12.29
C TRP A 785 -40.84 13.19 12.20
N LEU A 786 -40.49 12.12 11.35
CA LEU A 786 -41.32 10.91 11.22
C LEU A 786 -41.43 10.20 12.57
N GLU A 787 -40.33 10.19 13.38
CA GLU A 787 -40.37 9.52 14.69
C GLU A 787 -41.32 10.25 15.65
N LYS A 788 -41.39 11.47 15.49
CA LYS A 788 -42.29 12.27 16.36
C LYS A 788 -43.75 12.12 15.92
N GLN A 789 -43.96 11.70 14.69
CA GLN A 789 -45.37 11.45 14.27
C GLN A 789 -45.84 10.06 14.69
#